data_AF-A0A4R2A0F6-F1
#
_entry.id   AF-A0A4R2A0F6-F1
#
_cell.length_a   1.000
_cell.length_b   1.000
_cell.length_c   1.000
_cell.angle_alpha   90.00
_cell.angle_beta   90.00
_cell.angle_gamma   90.00
#
_symmetry.space_group_name_H-M   'P 1'
#
loop_
_entity.id
_entity.type
_entity.pdbx_description
1 polymer ?
#
loop_
_entity_poly.entity_id
_entity_poly.type
_entity_poly.pdbx_seq_one_letter_code
_entity_poly.pdbx_strand_id
1 'polypeptide(L)'
;MIRKLTAISLAIVSTLSFTAAGSYADPQPAAQGSAISWPDKQQLPTFKQPKQLEVADIYDAPGDVKLMLSTLQGIVNRKEPRIYLLESKEEGKFKWLNDLDVDYKVRDDHFDLLKKFQKEVKGIIIYDPNVPDSVNVATTLAGLRDGVAVSPELAAKLEAAPYNFKVIEDLQGKFKDRVDAYTWEYENLWKETSHRMLVGLSPEVSARPPANQPDTYKVVAQEQTEERDAKNRKVYDLDLSSFLAKPDVYVKFGDAFTQDGWGSAVHEISVKADGVEIAHFLPGTDAEKPYLYDPQGSQVSSGSGGHRFADGGNYFTYKFTAPAGTKALTMSVEMWNEYKVSATNDQPFSSLTKEPYGYLRDYAVANKAMVFWLDSNDPAEKELFEKILSDVKPGTPYLGWFSNDFQGEFSGVEVASNHGVYVLAADWFSNMTVFSGTKPEFSKPKAPKPVKLDNKIYVTYTFSEGDNLQYNQHRLRNLWDDPKRGQVPINWTSSPLLYDAAPAMLNYFYGTATANDQIIAGPSGAGYFYPAAWPEKALTDYLDNTKDYLKKTGMNIPYVLNRLNGENLPLSKANNAAYRDQYDVPGLFIGWDNFTKVDIVDGVPTSNIQGVGSVNDTKKALADAKAKWDGKSPLFVSLGILAWGMTPTDLAGVTAQLGPEYQVVLADQYFSLIREANGLPEKK
;
A
#
# COMPACT_ATOMS: atom_id res chain seq x y z
N MET A 1 30.18 54.01 3.97
CA MET A 1 28.83 54.47 4.38
C MET A 1 27.89 54.27 3.21
N ILE A 2 26.76 53.61 3.45
CA ILE A 2 25.70 53.23 2.50
C ILE A 2 25.37 54.32 1.47
N ARG A 3 25.28 53.95 0.18
CA ARG A 3 24.16 54.32 -0.71
C ARG A 3 24.17 53.55 -2.05
N LYS A 4 23.12 52.72 -2.19
CA LYS A 4 22.33 52.34 -3.37
C LYS A 4 22.92 52.58 -4.77
N LEU A 5 22.99 51.51 -5.56
CA LEU A 5 22.71 51.54 -7.00
C LEU A 5 21.93 50.30 -7.42
N THR A 6 20.87 50.59 -8.15
CA THR A 6 19.83 49.74 -8.73
C THR A 6 20.42 48.85 -9.83
N ALA A 7 20.16 47.54 -9.79
CA ALA A 7 20.44 46.65 -10.92
C ALA A 7 19.12 46.05 -11.40
N ILE A 8 18.71 46.54 -12.58
CA ILE A 8 17.69 45.95 -13.43
C ILE A 8 18.23 44.59 -13.90
N SER A 9 17.49 43.51 -13.68
CA SER A 9 17.73 42.24 -14.35
C SER A 9 16.40 41.69 -14.83
N LEU A 10 16.35 41.54 -16.15
CA LEU A 10 15.22 41.17 -16.97
C LEU A 10 14.80 39.75 -16.62
N ALA A 11 13.63 39.59 -16.01
CA ALA A 11 12.98 38.30 -15.85
C ALA A 11 12.43 37.86 -17.21
N ILE A 12 13.11 36.92 -17.87
CA ILE A 12 12.50 36.13 -18.94
C ILE A 12 11.69 35.04 -18.24
N VAL A 13 10.43 35.36 -17.97
CA VAL A 13 9.39 34.40 -17.61
C VAL A 13 9.03 33.65 -18.88
N SER A 14 9.60 32.46 -19.05
CA SER A 14 9.16 31.51 -20.06
C SER A 14 7.94 30.75 -19.52
N THR A 15 6.77 31.39 -19.53
CA THR A 15 5.48 30.69 -19.48
C THR A 15 5.29 29.98 -20.82
N LEU A 16 5.82 28.76 -20.93
CA LEU A 16 5.41 27.83 -21.97
C LEU A 16 4.13 27.15 -21.49
N SER A 17 2.99 27.69 -21.92
CA SER A 17 1.74 26.95 -21.97
C SER A 17 1.96 25.77 -22.92
N PHE A 18 2.19 24.58 -22.37
CA PHE A 18 2.17 23.35 -23.16
C PHE A 18 0.73 23.05 -23.59
N THR A 19 0.27 23.66 -24.68
CA THR A 19 -0.73 22.99 -25.53
C THR A 19 0.03 22.05 -26.46
N ALA A 20 0.60 20.99 -25.88
CA ALA A 20 1.06 19.87 -26.68
C ALA A 20 -0.18 19.08 -27.08
N ALA A 21 -0.57 19.16 -28.36
CA ALA A 21 -1.16 18.01 -29.01
C ALA A 21 -0.07 16.93 -29.05
N GLY A 22 0.16 16.27 -27.92
CA GLY A 22 1.13 15.19 -27.80
C GLY A 22 0.68 14.04 -28.67
N SER A 23 1.56 13.58 -29.57
CA SER A 23 1.42 12.27 -30.19
C SER A 23 1.65 11.24 -29.11
N TYR A 24 0.60 10.89 -28.36
CA TYR A 24 0.64 9.75 -27.44
C TYR A 24 0.95 8.47 -28.22
N ALA A 25 1.62 7.52 -27.59
CA ALA A 25 1.78 6.22 -28.21
C ALA A 25 0.40 5.60 -28.49
N ASP A 26 0.20 5.13 -29.72
CA ASP A 26 -1.05 4.47 -30.09
C ASP A 26 -1.18 3.17 -29.30
N PRO A 27 -2.36 2.88 -28.70
CA PRO A 27 -2.58 1.62 -28.01
C PRO A 27 -2.25 0.46 -28.94
N GLN A 28 -1.31 -0.40 -28.54
CA GLN A 28 -1.07 -1.66 -29.24
C GLN A 28 -2.40 -2.44 -29.29
N PRO A 29 -2.87 -2.85 -30.49
CA PRO A 29 -4.06 -3.68 -30.58
C PRO A 29 -3.86 -4.94 -29.76
N ALA A 30 -4.92 -5.42 -29.09
CA ALA A 30 -4.87 -6.72 -28.43
C ALA A 30 -4.31 -7.75 -29.42
N ALA A 31 -3.22 -8.43 -29.05
CA ALA A 31 -2.54 -9.38 -29.93
C ALA A 31 -3.58 -10.35 -30.54
N GLN A 32 -3.48 -10.64 -31.84
CA GLN A 32 -4.39 -11.59 -32.50
C GLN A 32 -4.43 -12.91 -31.70
N GLY A 33 -5.62 -13.28 -31.22
CA GLY A 33 -5.83 -14.44 -30.34
C GLY A 33 -5.82 -14.16 -28.83
N SER A 34 -5.70 -12.89 -28.41
CA SER A 34 -5.82 -12.50 -26.99
C SER A 34 -7.22 -12.83 -26.46
N ALA A 35 -7.26 -13.55 -25.33
CA ALA A 35 -8.48 -13.88 -24.62
C ALA A 35 -8.95 -12.75 -23.68
N ILE A 36 -8.17 -11.68 -23.56
CA ILE A 36 -8.43 -10.52 -22.71
C ILE A 36 -9.32 -9.53 -23.46
N SER A 37 -10.40 -9.08 -22.81
CA SER A 37 -11.27 -8.04 -23.33
C SER A 37 -10.92 -6.70 -22.69
N TRP A 38 -10.65 -5.70 -23.51
CA TRP A 38 -10.40 -4.34 -23.03
C TRP A 38 -10.95 -3.31 -24.04
N PRO A 39 -12.27 -3.09 -24.11
CA PRO A 39 -12.87 -2.03 -24.93
C PRO A 39 -12.35 -0.64 -24.54
N ASP A 40 -12.45 0.35 -25.44
CA ASP A 40 -11.85 1.69 -25.26
C ASP A 40 -12.31 2.42 -24.00
N LYS A 41 -13.59 2.28 -23.61
CA LYS A 41 -14.16 2.93 -22.41
C LYS A 41 -13.92 2.16 -21.11
N GLN A 42 -13.36 0.96 -21.19
CA GLN A 42 -13.12 0.11 -20.05
C GLN A 42 -11.77 0.46 -19.41
N GLN A 43 -11.76 0.61 -18.09
CA GLN A 43 -10.60 1.10 -17.35
C GLN A 43 -9.55 0.03 -17.13
N LEU A 44 -9.96 -1.19 -16.78
CA LEU A 44 -9.05 -2.33 -16.57
C LEU A 44 -9.48 -3.54 -17.40
N PRO A 45 -8.55 -4.34 -17.94
CA PRO A 45 -8.89 -5.49 -18.76
C PRO A 45 -9.65 -6.57 -17.99
N THR A 46 -10.58 -7.25 -18.68
CA THR A 46 -11.31 -8.42 -18.15
C THR A 46 -10.79 -9.70 -18.79
N PHE A 47 -10.59 -10.72 -17.97
CA PHE A 47 -10.09 -12.03 -18.39
C PHE A 47 -11.25 -12.98 -18.70
N LYS A 48 -10.95 -14.17 -19.24
CA LYS A 48 -11.97 -15.23 -19.32
C LYS A 48 -12.37 -15.69 -17.91
N GLN A 49 -13.59 -16.16 -17.79
CA GLN A 49 -14.07 -16.77 -16.55
C GLN A 49 -13.25 -18.02 -16.24
N PRO A 50 -12.67 -18.14 -15.03
CA PRO A 50 -11.99 -19.34 -14.60
C PRO A 50 -12.98 -20.52 -14.56
N LYS A 51 -12.51 -21.69 -15.00
CA LYS A 51 -13.31 -22.94 -14.97
C LYS A 51 -12.77 -23.95 -13.98
N GLN A 52 -11.45 -24.04 -13.91
CA GLN A 52 -10.73 -24.89 -12.97
C GLN A 52 -9.41 -24.22 -12.59
N LEU A 53 -9.06 -24.23 -11.31
CA LEU A 53 -7.83 -23.63 -10.81
C LEU A 53 -6.86 -24.68 -10.27
N GLU A 54 -5.59 -24.53 -10.62
CA GLU A 54 -4.45 -25.17 -9.98
C GLU A 54 -3.90 -24.23 -8.93
N VAL A 55 -3.94 -24.67 -7.67
CA VAL A 55 -3.66 -23.82 -6.51
C VAL A 55 -2.32 -24.21 -5.92
N ALA A 56 -1.43 -23.25 -5.75
CA ALA A 56 -0.17 -23.44 -5.04
C ALA A 56 -0.11 -22.57 -3.79
N ASP A 57 0.31 -23.18 -2.70
CA ASP A 57 0.66 -22.47 -1.48
C ASP A 57 2.11 -22.02 -1.51
N ILE A 58 2.31 -20.70 -1.57
CA ILE A 58 3.63 -20.10 -1.70
C ILE A 58 3.89 -19.04 -0.62
N TYR A 59 3.06 -19.01 0.42
CA TYR A 59 3.18 -18.07 1.54
C TYR A 59 4.59 -18.12 2.18
N ASP A 60 5.11 -19.34 2.38
CA ASP A 60 6.44 -19.59 2.95
C ASP A 60 7.50 -19.95 1.90
N ALA A 61 7.18 -19.82 0.60
CA ALA A 61 8.16 -20.07 -0.46
C ALA A 61 9.20 -18.94 -0.52
N PRO A 62 10.44 -19.22 -0.97
CA PRO A 62 11.44 -18.18 -1.25
C PRO A 62 10.94 -17.14 -2.27
N GLY A 63 11.35 -15.88 -2.14
CA GLY A 63 10.90 -14.80 -3.03
C GLY A 63 11.19 -15.03 -4.52
N ASP A 64 12.28 -15.68 -4.88
CA ASP A 64 12.59 -16.02 -6.29
C ASP A 64 11.62 -17.07 -6.87
N VAL A 65 11.15 -18.01 -6.03
CA VAL A 65 10.08 -18.95 -6.38
C VAL A 65 8.74 -18.23 -6.50
N LYS A 66 8.43 -17.28 -5.61
CA LYS A 66 7.20 -16.46 -5.71
C LYS A 66 7.18 -15.67 -7.03
N LEU A 67 8.29 -15.02 -7.37
CA LEU A 67 8.48 -14.31 -8.64
C LEU A 67 8.29 -15.22 -9.87
N MET A 68 8.92 -16.41 -9.86
CA MET A 68 8.78 -17.37 -10.94
C MET A 68 7.32 -17.81 -11.12
N LEU A 69 6.61 -18.07 -10.02
CA LEU A 69 5.23 -18.56 -10.07
C LEU A 69 4.22 -17.45 -10.40
N SER A 70 4.44 -16.20 -9.98
CA SER A 70 3.58 -15.08 -10.37
C SER A 70 3.76 -14.71 -11.86
N THR A 71 5.00 -14.75 -12.38
CA THR A 71 5.22 -14.60 -13.83
C THR A 71 4.62 -15.77 -14.63
N LEU A 72 4.76 -17.01 -14.15
CA LEU A 72 4.07 -18.17 -14.73
C LEU A 72 2.55 -17.98 -14.74
N GLN A 73 1.98 -17.52 -13.63
CA GLN A 73 0.54 -17.25 -13.50
C GLN A 73 0.08 -16.27 -14.57
N GLY A 74 0.80 -15.16 -14.78
CA GLY A 74 0.46 -14.19 -15.82
C GLY A 74 0.45 -14.78 -17.23
N ILE A 75 1.45 -15.60 -17.58
CA ILE A 75 1.53 -16.26 -18.89
C ILE A 75 0.35 -17.21 -19.11
N VAL A 76 0.07 -18.06 -18.12
CA VAL A 76 -0.97 -19.09 -18.20
C VAL A 76 -2.36 -18.45 -18.20
N ASN A 77 -2.59 -17.49 -17.29
CA ASN A 77 -3.90 -16.87 -17.09
C ASN A 77 -4.30 -15.91 -18.21
N ARG A 78 -3.34 -15.34 -18.97
CA ARG A 78 -3.60 -14.53 -20.17
C ARG A 78 -4.53 -15.20 -21.18
N LYS A 79 -4.47 -16.54 -21.33
CA LYS A 79 -5.35 -17.30 -22.25
C LYS A 79 -6.69 -17.68 -21.63
N GLU A 80 -6.65 -18.14 -20.39
CA GLU A 80 -7.77 -18.50 -19.52
C GLU A 80 -7.19 -18.68 -18.10
N PRO A 81 -7.73 -18.01 -17.06
CA PRO A 81 -7.24 -18.15 -15.69
C PRO A 81 -7.33 -19.59 -15.20
N ARG A 82 -6.17 -20.16 -14.84
CA ARG A 82 -5.97 -21.57 -14.45
C ARG A 82 -5.00 -21.75 -13.29
N ILE A 83 -4.26 -20.72 -12.89
CA ILE A 83 -3.38 -20.73 -11.71
C ILE A 83 -3.92 -19.74 -10.68
N TYR A 84 -3.94 -20.18 -9.42
CA TYR A 84 -4.20 -19.34 -8.25
C TYR A 84 -3.10 -19.57 -7.21
N LEU A 85 -2.55 -18.50 -6.65
CA LEU A 85 -1.44 -18.53 -5.68
C LEU A 85 -1.95 -18.09 -4.31
N LEU A 86 -1.64 -18.86 -3.28
CA LEU A 86 -1.92 -18.49 -1.88
C LEU A 86 -0.66 -17.82 -1.32
N GLU A 87 -0.65 -16.48 -1.34
CA GLU A 87 0.51 -15.65 -0.97
C GLU A 87 0.30 -14.87 0.36
N SER A 88 -0.95 -14.79 0.81
CA SER A 88 -1.39 -14.13 2.04
C SER A 88 -2.20 -15.07 2.95
N LYS A 89 -2.23 -14.74 4.24
CA LYS A 89 -3.08 -15.38 5.27
C LYS A 89 -3.96 -14.38 6.03
N GLU A 90 -3.89 -13.09 5.68
CA GLU A 90 -4.43 -11.99 6.47
C GLU A 90 -5.94 -12.11 6.70
N GLU A 91 -6.70 -12.34 5.64
CA GLU A 91 -8.15 -12.51 5.68
C GLU A 91 -8.58 -13.96 5.89
N GLY A 92 -7.63 -14.90 5.89
CA GLY A 92 -7.86 -16.34 5.87
C GLY A 92 -7.55 -16.92 4.49
N LYS A 93 -6.51 -17.75 4.45
CA LYS A 93 -5.85 -18.28 3.24
C LYS A 93 -6.77 -18.73 2.10
N PHE A 94 -7.88 -19.41 2.42
CA PHE A 94 -8.81 -19.96 1.43
C PHE A 94 -10.11 -19.17 1.27
N LYS A 95 -10.33 -18.08 2.02
CA LYS A 95 -11.64 -17.39 2.04
C LYS A 95 -12.09 -16.97 0.65
N TRP A 96 -11.29 -16.16 -0.04
CA TRP A 96 -11.66 -15.73 -1.38
C TRP A 96 -11.77 -16.89 -2.37
N LEU A 97 -10.85 -17.85 -2.31
CA LEU A 97 -10.88 -19.00 -3.21
C LEU A 97 -12.17 -19.82 -3.04
N ASN A 98 -12.65 -20.00 -1.81
CA ASN A 98 -13.92 -20.68 -1.54
C ASN A 98 -15.13 -19.86 -1.99
N ASP A 99 -15.05 -18.52 -1.95
CA ASP A 99 -16.12 -17.62 -2.38
C ASP A 99 -16.21 -17.44 -3.91
N LEU A 100 -15.18 -17.84 -4.66
CA LEU A 100 -15.16 -17.73 -6.14
C LEU A 100 -16.10 -18.71 -6.86
N ASP A 101 -16.56 -19.78 -6.19
CA ASP A 101 -17.36 -20.86 -6.78
C ASP A 101 -16.74 -21.44 -8.06
N VAL A 102 -15.45 -21.82 -7.97
CA VAL A 102 -14.68 -22.45 -9.06
C VAL A 102 -14.03 -23.73 -8.55
N ASP A 103 -14.14 -24.82 -9.31
CA ASP A 103 -13.44 -26.06 -9.00
C ASP A 103 -11.93 -25.84 -8.91
N TYR A 104 -11.28 -26.32 -7.86
CA TYR A 104 -9.84 -26.17 -7.71
C TYR A 104 -9.14 -27.40 -7.17
N LYS A 105 -7.85 -27.52 -7.48
CA LYS A 105 -6.95 -28.53 -6.92
C LYS A 105 -5.74 -27.85 -6.29
N VAL A 106 -5.56 -28.07 -4.99
CA VAL A 106 -4.34 -27.67 -4.26
C VAL A 106 -3.23 -28.66 -4.57
N ARG A 107 -2.04 -28.14 -4.90
CA ARG A 107 -0.83 -28.93 -5.13
C ARG A 107 -0.01 -29.05 -3.86
N ASP A 108 0.53 -30.24 -3.64
CA ASP A 108 1.45 -30.51 -2.53
C ASP A 108 2.80 -29.84 -2.74
N ASP A 109 3.29 -29.80 -3.98
CA ASP A 109 4.52 -29.12 -4.40
C ASP A 109 4.20 -27.99 -5.39
N HIS A 110 4.60 -26.77 -5.08
CA HIS A 110 4.37 -25.60 -5.95
C HIS A 110 5.13 -25.70 -7.29
N PHE A 111 6.21 -26.50 -7.39
CA PHE A 111 6.88 -26.78 -8.66
C PHE A 111 6.02 -27.62 -9.63
N ASP A 112 4.96 -28.29 -9.14
CA ASP A 112 4.06 -29.03 -10.03
C ASP A 112 3.26 -28.12 -10.96
N LEU A 113 3.05 -26.84 -10.60
CA LEU A 113 2.48 -25.85 -11.52
C LEU A 113 3.40 -25.65 -12.72
N LEU A 114 4.69 -25.43 -12.47
CA LEU A 114 5.67 -25.23 -13.54
C LEU A 114 5.76 -26.46 -14.44
N LYS A 115 5.80 -27.68 -13.87
CA LYS A 115 5.78 -28.93 -14.65
C LYS A 115 4.51 -29.05 -15.50
N LYS A 116 3.35 -28.75 -14.92
CA LYS A 116 2.05 -28.85 -15.62
C LYS A 116 1.95 -27.88 -16.80
N PHE A 117 2.44 -26.66 -16.64
CA PHE A 117 2.32 -25.59 -17.63
C PHE A 117 3.60 -25.32 -18.42
N GLN A 118 4.62 -26.19 -18.30
CA GLN A 118 5.93 -26.04 -18.94
C GLN A 118 5.86 -25.74 -20.44
N LYS A 119 4.91 -26.36 -21.16
CA LYS A 119 4.72 -26.16 -22.61
C LYS A 119 4.19 -24.79 -23.01
N GLU A 120 3.71 -24.01 -22.05
CA GLU A 120 3.24 -22.63 -22.27
C GLU A 120 4.33 -21.58 -22.00
N VAL A 121 5.47 -22.00 -21.45
CA VAL A 121 6.63 -21.15 -21.14
C VAL A 121 7.70 -21.35 -22.23
N LYS A 122 8.21 -20.26 -22.78
CA LYS A 122 9.23 -20.29 -23.85
C LYS A 122 10.67 -20.41 -23.34
N GLY A 123 10.90 -20.09 -22.07
CA GLY A 123 12.21 -20.12 -21.43
C GLY A 123 12.26 -19.34 -20.13
N ILE A 124 13.47 -19.09 -19.64
CA ILE A 124 13.75 -18.35 -18.40
C ILE A 124 14.41 -17.00 -18.70
N ILE A 125 14.15 -16.02 -17.86
CA ILE A 125 14.80 -14.70 -17.88
C ILE A 125 15.50 -14.54 -16.53
N ILE A 126 16.82 -14.42 -16.56
CA ILE A 126 17.65 -14.37 -15.35
C ILE A 126 17.81 -12.90 -14.96
N TYR A 127 17.35 -12.53 -13.77
CA TYR A 127 17.58 -11.19 -13.22
C TYR A 127 18.96 -11.09 -12.55
N ASP A 128 19.46 -9.87 -12.35
CA ASP A 128 20.70 -9.59 -11.62
C ASP A 128 20.40 -9.29 -10.14
N PRO A 129 20.81 -10.13 -9.18
CA PRO A 129 20.64 -9.86 -7.76
C PRO A 129 21.38 -8.61 -7.25
N ASN A 130 22.40 -8.13 -7.98
CA ASN A 130 23.17 -6.94 -7.59
C ASN A 130 22.51 -5.64 -8.04
N VAL A 131 21.54 -5.71 -8.97
CA VAL A 131 20.70 -4.60 -9.40
C VAL A 131 19.24 -5.04 -9.26
N PRO A 132 18.63 -4.90 -8.06
CA PRO A 132 17.29 -5.43 -7.79
C PRO A 132 16.25 -5.02 -8.83
N ASP A 133 16.33 -3.79 -9.35
CA ASP A 133 15.45 -3.26 -10.40
C ASP A 133 15.43 -4.10 -11.69
N SER A 134 16.44 -4.94 -11.94
CA SER A 134 16.43 -5.93 -13.03
C SER A 134 15.32 -6.98 -12.88
N VAL A 135 14.76 -7.19 -11.68
CA VAL A 135 13.55 -8.02 -11.44
C VAL A 135 12.34 -7.45 -12.20
N ASN A 136 12.21 -6.12 -12.22
CA ASN A 136 11.14 -5.43 -12.95
C ASN A 136 11.34 -5.54 -14.46
N VAL A 137 12.57 -5.31 -14.95
CA VAL A 137 12.94 -5.53 -16.35
C VAL A 137 12.65 -6.97 -16.78
N ALA A 138 13.01 -7.95 -15.94
CA ALA A 138 12.73 -9.36 -16.18
C ALA A 138 11.23 -9.68 -16.22
N THR A 139 10.42 -8.98 -15.42
CA THR A 139 8.95 -9.12 -15.41
C THR A 139 8.33 -8.57 -16.69
N THR A 140 8.79 -7.42 -17.18
CA THR A 140 8.35 -6.88 -18.48
C THR A 140 8.72 -7.83 -19.61
N LEU A 141 9.96 -8.32 -19.64
CA LEU A 141 10.41 -9.33 -20.60
C LEU A 141 9.59 -10.62 -20.49
N ALA A 142 9.21 -11.06 -19.29
CA ALA A 142 8.35 -12.22 -19.09
C ALA A 142 7.00 -12.06 -19.80
N GLY A 143 6.39 -10.88 -19.68
CA GLY A 143 5.18 -10.51 -20.44
C GLY A 143 5.40 -10.54 -21.95
N LEU A 144 6.49 -9.93 -22.44
CA LEU A 144 6.76 -9.77 -23.87
C LEU A 144 7.23 -11.06 -24.57
N ARG A 145 7.88 -11.96 -23.84
CA ARG A 145 8.58 -13.14 -24.38
C ARG A 145 8.01 -14.47 -23.91
N ASP A 146 6.95 -14.45 -23.10
CA ASP A 146 6.34 -15.64 -22.48
C ASP A 146 7.37 -16.50 -21.72
N GLY A 147 8.28 -15.83 -21.00
CA GLY A 147 9.31 -16.45 -20.16
C GLY A 147 9.03 -16.24 -18.67
N VAL A 148 9.59 -17.07 -17.80
CA VAL A 148 9.49 -16.88 -16.34
C VAL A 148 10.74 -16.19 -15.80
N ALA A 149 10.56 -15.23 -14.90
CA ALA A 149 11.67 -14.51 -14.26
C ALA A 149 12.22 -15.33 -13.09
N VAL A 150 13.54 -15.51 -13.02
CA VAL A 150 14.20 -16.42 -12.07
C VAL A 150 15.54 -15.87 -11.59
N SER A 151 15.95 -16.30 -10.39
CA SER A 151 17.29 -16.08 -9.85
C SER A 151 18.34 -16.85 -10.65
N PRO A 152 19.63 -16.45 -10.61
CA PRO A 152 20.72 -17.27 -11.16
C PRO A 152 20.75 -18.70 -10.61
N GLU A 153 20.48 -18.87 -9.31
CA GLU A 153 20.43 -20.18 -8.66
C GLU A 153 19.27 -21.04 -9.18
N LEU A 154 18.09 -20.45 -9.33
CA LEU A 154 16.93 -21.15 -9.87
C LEU A 154 17.07 -21.43 -11.36
N ALA A 155 17.74 -20.53 -12.12
CA ALA A 155 18.08 -20.75 -13.52
C ALA A 155 18.88 -22.05 -13.71
N ALA A 156 19.95 -22.24 -12.93
CA ALA A 156 20.76 -23.45 -12.98
C ALA A 156 19.94 -24.73 -12.75
N LYS A 157 18.95 -24.68 -11.83
CA LYS A 157 18.01 -25.79 -11.58
C LYS A 157 17.06 -26.03 -12.77
N LEU A 158 16.61 -24.98 -13.42
CA LEU A 158 15.60 -25.03 -14.49
C LEU A 158 16.17 -25.32 -15.89
N GLU A 159 17.45 -25.03 -16.11
CA GLU A 159 18.17 -25.47 -17.32
C GLU A 159 18.43 -26.98 -17.30
N ALA A 160 18.54 -27.58 -16.11
CA ALA A 160 18.71 -29.02 -15.94
C ALA A 160 17.40 -29.82 -16.15
N ALA A 161 17.55 -31.13 -16.35
CA ALA A 161 16.42 -32.05 -16.34
C ALA A 161 15.71 -32.04 -14.97
N PRO A 162 14.38 -32.12 -14.91
CA PRO A 162 13.45 -32.43 -16.01
C PRO A 162 12.94 -31.21 -16.80
N TYR A 163 13.33 -29.98 -16.45
CA TYR A 163 12.73 -28.76 -17.01
C TYR A 163 13.35 -28.35 -18.37
N ASN A 164 14.68 -28.41 -18.50
CA ASN A 164 15.39 -28.13 -19.76
C ASN A 164 14.99 -26.79 -20.41
N PHE A 165 14.73 -25.75 -19.60
CA PHE A 165 14.41 -24.43 -20.14
C PHE A 165 15.64 -23.79 -20.79
N LYS A 166 15.40 -22.99 -21.83
CA LYS A 166 16.43 -22.15 -22.45
C LYS A 166 16.43 -20.78 -21.78
N VAL A 167 17.61 -20.18 -21.67
CA VAL A 167 17.75 -18.77 -21.32
C VAL A 167 17.28 -17.92 -22.50
N ILE A 168 16.25 -17.10 -22.28
CA ILE A 168 15.77 -16.09 -23.22
C ILE A 168 16.66 -14.86 -23.13
N GLU A 169 16.94 -14.43 -21.90
CA GLU A 169 17.74 -13.26 -21.60
C GLU A 169 18.40 -13.43 -20.23
N ASP A 170 19.66 -13.02 -20.14
CA ASP A 170 20.41 -12.94 -18.88
C ASP A 170 20.73 -11.46 -18.61
N LEU A 171 20.25 -10.93 -17.50
CA LEU A 171 20.39 -9.52 -17.13
C LEU A 171 21.58 -9.26 -16.20
N GLN A 172 22.30 -10.30 -15.77
CA GLN A 172 23.47 -10.15 -14.89
C GLN A 172 24.54 -9.26 -15.53
N GLY A 173 24.97 -8.24 -14.78
CA GLY A 173 26.00 -7.29 -15.19
C GLY A 173 25.59 -6.34 -16.32
N LYS A 174 24.31 -6.28 -16.70
CA LYS A 174 23.84 -5.40 -17.79
C LYS A 174 23.62 -3.96 -17.39
N PHE A 175 23.31 -3.73 -16.12
CA PHE A 175 22.92 -2.42 -15.62
C PHE A 175 23.85 -1.98 -14.51
N LYS A 176 24.12 -0.67 -14.46
CA LYS A 176 24.90 -0.06 -13.38
C LYS A 176 24.06 0.16 -12.12
N ASP A 177 22.85 0.66 -12.31
CA ASP A 177 21.93 1.07 -11.25
C ASP A 177 20.48 1.07 -11.76
N ARG A 178 19.55 1.48 -10.88
CA ARG A 178 18.12 1.58 -11.16
C ARG A 178 17.79 2.41 -12.40
N VAL A 179 18.34 3.62 -12.48
CA VAL A 179 18.03 4.57 -13.56
C VAL A 179 18.50 4.01 -14.89
N ASP A 180 19.68 3.38 -14.92
CA ASP A 180 20.21 2.70 -16.11
C ASP A 180 19.30 1.54 -16.55
N ALA A 181 18.85 0.70 -15.61
CA ALA A 181 17.96 -0.42 -15.90
C ALA A 181 16.62 0.02 -16.53
N TYR A 182 15.95 1.00 -15.93
CA TYR A 182 14.66 1.49 -16.45
C TYR A 182 14.79 2.36 -17.69
N THR A 183 15.90 3.09 -17.85
CA THR A 183 16.19 3.80 -19.10
C THR A 183 16.35 2.80 -20.24
N TRP A 184 17.13 1.73 -20.04
CA TRP A 184 17.28 0.67 -21.03
C TRP A 184 15.95 -0.01 -21.36
N GLU A 185 15.14 -0.34 -20.34
CA GLU A 185 13.82 -0.93 -20.54
C GLU A 185 12.91 -0.01 -21.37
N TYR A 186 12.84 1.27 -21.03
CA TYR A 186 12.03 2.23 -21.77
C TYR A 186 12.51 2.38 -23.22
N GLU A 187 13.82 2.45 -23.48
CA GLU A 187 14.36 2.60 -24.83
C GLU A 187 14.20 1.34 -25.70
N ASN A 188 14.25 0.14 -25.11
CA ASN A 188 14.28 -1.11 -25.85
C ASN A 188 12.93 -1.84 -25.89
N LEU A 189 12.14 -1.75 -24.82
CA LEU A 189 10.94 -2.56 -24.62
C LEU A 189 9.64 -1.76 -24.71
N TRP A 190 9.62 -0.47 -24.34
CA TRP A 190 8.39 0.34 -24.22
C TRP A 190 7.46 0.23 -25.42
N LYS A 191 8.01 0.28 -26.65
CA LYS A 191 7.24 0.19 -27.91
C LYS A 191 6.44 -1.11 -28.09
N GLU A 192 6.83 -2.18 -27.40
CA GLU A 192 6.18 -3.49 -27.44
C GLU A 192 5.21 -3.70 -26.26
N THR A 193 5.27 -2.84 -25.24
CA THR A 193 4.42 -2.93 -24.05
C THR A 193 3.04 -2.32 -24.27
N SER A 194 2.11 -2.63 -23.37
CA SER A 194 0.82 -1.95 -23.30
C SER A 194 1.00 -0.52 -22.78
N HIS A 195 0.44 0.45 -23.50
CA HIS A 195 0.36 1.85 -23.06
C HIS A 195 -0.98 2.22 -22.42
N ARG A 196 -1.82 1.22 -22.13
CA ARG A 196 -3.12 1.41 -21.47
C ARG A 196 -3.08 1.16 -19.96
N MET A 197 -1.92 0.79 -19.42
CA MET A 197 -1.66 0.73 -18.00
C MET A 197 -0.17 0.92 -17.74
N LEU A 198 0.15 1.48 -16.58
CA LEU A 198 1.49 1.54 -16.01
C LEU A 198 1.52 0.68 -14.75
N VAL A 199 2.67 0.08 -14.42
CA VAL A 199 2.81 -0.75 -13.22
C VAL A 199 4.02 -0.32 -12.40
N GLY A 200 3.75 0.15 -11.18
CA GLY A 200 4.72 0.59 -10.19
C GLY A 200 4.95 -0.45 -9.09
N LEU A 201 6.05 -1.21 -9.14
CA LEU A 201 6.31 -2.29 -8.17
C LEU A 201 7.72 -2.24 -7.63
N SER A 202 7.86 -2.26 -6.29
CA SER A 202 9.17 -2.50 -5.69
C SER A 202 9.76 -3.81 -6.24
N PRO A 203 11.05 -3.83 -6.65
CA PRO A 203 11.68 -5.07 -7.13
C PRO A 203 11.80 -6.13 -6.03
N GLU A 204 11.90 -5.68 -4.77
CA GLU A 204 12.14 -6.52 -3.60
C GLU A 204 11.29 -6.11 -2.40
N VAL A 205 11.15 -7.03 -1.46
CA VAL A 205 10.52 -6.81 -0.16
C VAL A 205 11.40 -7.38 0.94
N SER A 206 11.19 -6.95 2.19
CA SER A 206 11.79 -7.66 3.32
C SER A 206 11.29 -9.10 3.35
N ALA A 207 12.22 -10.04 3.36
CA ALA A 207 11.93 -11.45 3.45
C ALA A 207 11.27 -11.77 4.79
N ARG A 208 10.52 -12.87 4.81
CA ARG A 208 9.95 -13.40 6.04
C ARG A 208 10.98 -14.28 6.75
N PRO A 209 11.04 -14.26 8.10
CA PRO A 209 11.81 -15.26 8.83
C PRO A 209 11.33 -16.67 8.43
N PRO A 210 12.24 -17.65 8.25
CA PRO A 210 11.85 -19.02 7.99
C PRO A 210 10.91 -19.55 9.08
N ALA A 211 9.80 -20.18 8.70
CA ALA A 211 8.73 -20.59 9.62
C ALA A 211 9.20 -21.50 10.79
N ASN A 212 10.30 -22.23 10.62
CA ASN A 212 10.86 -23.15 11.60
C ASN A 212 12.21 -22.69 12.17
N GLN A 213 12.55 -21.40 12.07
CA GLN A 213 13.78 -20.91 12.70
C GLN A 213 13.61 -20.88 14.22
N PRO A 214 14.42 -21.63 15.00
CA PRO A 214 14.33 -21.59 16.45
C PRO A 214 14.76 -20.20 16.96
N ASP A 215 14.07 -19.67 17.98
CA ASP A 215 14.58 -18.53 18.74
C ASP A 215 15.71 -19.02 19.64
N THR A 216 16.94 -18.70 19.26
CA THR A 216 18.16 -19.11 19.95
C THR A 216 18.62 -18.07 20.98
N TYR A 217 17.91 -16.95 21.10
CA TYR A 217 18.26 -15.91 22.06
C TYR A 217 18.01 -16.36 23.49
N LYS A 218 18.97 -16.03 24.36
CA LYS A 218 18.85 -16.19 25.81
C LYS A 218 18.89 -14.82 26.47
N VAL A 219 17.96 -14.55 27.38
CA VAL A 219 17.93 -13.30 28.15
C VAL A 219 19.19 -13.20 29.00
N VAL A 220 19.89 -12.07 28.89
CA VAL A 220 21.10 -11.75 29.68
C VAL A 220 20.86 -10.63 30.68
N ALA A 221 19.90 -9.75 30.41
CA ALA A 221 19.39 -8.75 31.37
C ALA A 221 17.96 -8.36 31.00
N GLN A 222 17.13 -8.07 31.99
CA GLN A 222 15.77 -7.61 31.76
C GLN A 222 15.26 -6.80 32.96
N GLU A 223 14.64 -5.66 32.70
CA GLU A 223 13.94 -4.88 33.71
C GLU A 223 12.68 -5.62 34.20
N GLN A 224 12.46 -5.62 35.50
CA GLN A 224 11.36 -6.34 36.15
C GLN A 224 10.18 -5.43 36.48
N THR A 225 10.34 -4.12 36.33
CA THR A 225 9.31 -3.10 36.58
C THR A 225 9.05 -2.23 35.35
N GLU A 226 7.84 -1.67 35.25
CA GLU A 226 7.45 -0.73 34.19
C GLU A 226 8.07 0.66 34.44
N GLU A 227 9.39 0.77 34.22
CA GLU A 227 10.15 2.01 34.41
C GLU A 227 10.04 2.93 33.18
N ARG A 228 9.48 4.13 33.35
CA ARG A 228 9.16 5.06 32.24
C ARG A 228 9.77 6.45 32.35
N ASP A 229 10.54 6.70 33.41
CA ASP A 229 11.09 8.01 33.74
C ASP A 229 12.62 8.01 33.84
N ALA A 230 13.26 6.99 33.26
CA ALA A 230 14.70 6.79 33.27
C ALA A 230 15.34 6.70 34.68
N LYS A 231 14.58 6.39 35.73
CA LYS A 231 15.13 6.16 37.09
C LYS A 231 16.18 5.05 37.14
N ASN A 232 16.06 4.07 36.26
CA ASN A 232 16.99 2.95 36.13
C ASN A 232 18.15 3.21 35.15
N ARG A 233 18.36 4.46 34.70
CA ARG A 233 19.47 4.83 33.83
C ARG A 233 20.81 4.68 34.53
N LYS A 234 21.63 3.75 34.03
CA LYS A 234 23.00 3.50 34.48
C LYS A 234 23.72 2.61 33.46
N VAL A 235 25.01 2.39 33.70
CA VAL A 235 25.79 1.38 32.98
C VAL A 235 25.52 0.00 33.58
N TYR A 236 25.25 -0.97 32.71
CA TYR A 236 25.09 -2.38 33.03
C TYR A 236 26.22 -3.17 32.37
N ASP A 237 26.95 -3.97 33.15
CA ASP A 237 27.96 -4.89 32.63
C ASP A 237 27.33 -6.26 32.39
N LEU A 238 27.26 -6.64 31.11
CA LEU A 238 26.66 -7.89 30.64
C LEU A 238 27.75 -8.89 30.26
N ASP A 239 27.74 -10.05 30.92
CA ASP A 239 28.65 -11.17 30.59
C ASP A 239 28.11 -11.96 29.39
N LEU A 240 28.84 -11.89 28.28
CA LEU A 240 28.53 -12.57 27.03
C LEU A 240 29.43 -13.79 26.77
N SER A 241 30.27 -14.16 27.75
CA SER A 241 31.29 -15.21 27.58
C SER A 241 30.69 -16.57 27.24
N SER A 242 29.45 -16.85 27.69
CA SER A 242 28.74 -18.10 27.37
C SER A 242 28.35 -18.24 25.89
N PHE A 243 28.45 -17.16 25.10
CA PHE A 243 28.14 -17.13 23.67
C PHE A 243 29.39 -17.27 22.77
N LEU A 244 30.59 -17.42 23.34
CA LEU A 244 31.85 -17.52 22.59
C LEU A 244 32.08 -18.87 21.87
N ALA A 245 31.07 -19.75 21.77
CA ALA A 245 31.19 -20.99 21.00
C ALA A 245 31.31 -20.76 19.48
N LYS A 246 30.97 -19.56 19.00
CA LYS A 246 31.22 -19.08 17.63
C LYS A 246 31.85 -17.67 17.71
N PRO A 247 32.52 -17.19 16.64
CA PRO A 247 33.18 -15.88 16.66
C PRO A 247 32.20 -14.72 16.85
N ASP A 248 31.00 -14.85 16.30
CA ASP A 248 30.00 -13.78 16.30
C ASP A 248 29.01 -13.97 17.45
N VAL A 249 28.79 -12.89 18.20
CA VAL A 249 27.78 -12.77 19.25
C VAL A 249 26.79 -11.69 18.84
N TYR A 250 25.51 -12.02 18.88
CA TYR A 250 24.41 -11.14 18.53
C TYR A 250 23.66 -10.75 19.80
N VAL A 251 23.50 -9.45 20.03
CA VAL A 251 22.84 -8.90 21.23
C VAL A 251 21.61 -8.12 20.81
N LYS A 252 20.43 -8.62 21.18
CA LYS A 252 19.12 -8.05 20.90
C LYS A 252 18.62 -7.23 22.08
N PHE A 253 18.24 -5.99 21.82
CA PHE A 253 17.58 -5.06 22.73
C PHE A 253 16.12 -4.93 22.29
N GLY A 254 15.18 -5.20 23.19
CA GLY A 254 13.76 -5.06 22.94
C GLY A 254 13.02 -4.62 24.19
N ASP A 255 11.70 -4.69 24.14
CA ASP A 255 10.82 -4.24 25.20
C ASP A 255 10.41 -5.42 26.12
N ALA A 256 10.56 -5.23 27.44
CA ALA A 256 10.13 -6.19 28.44
C ALA A 256 8.61 -6.18 28.67
N PHE A 257 7.94 -5.06 28.41
CA PHE A 257 6.50 -4.83 28.59
C PHE A 257 5.88 -4.22 27.32
N THR A 258 5.82 -5.03 26.27
CA THR A 258 5.41 -4.65 24.89
C THR A 258 3.99 -4.08 24.72
N GLN A 259 3.23 -3.89 25.80
CA GLN A 259 1.86 -3.36 25.77
C GLN A 259 1.82 -1.84 25.85
N ASP A 260 2.95 -1.20 26.17
CA ASP A 260 3.06 0.25 26.18
C ASP A 260 4.13 0.75 25.18
N GLY A 261 4.54 2.01 25.34
CA GLY A 261 5.46 2.70 24.43
C GLY A 261 6.81 3.04 25.08
N TRP A 262 7.32 2.22 26.01
CA TRP A 262 8.49 2.54 26.82
C TRP A 262 9.54 1.41 26.91
N GLY A 263 10.00 0.88 25.78
CA GLY A 263 10.97 -0.22 25.78
C GLY A 263 12.44 0.18 26.01
N SER A 264 13.38 -0.69 25.58
CA SER A 264 14.83 -0.45 25.76
C SER A 264 15.24 0.91 25.21
N ALA A 265 15.94 1.73 25.99
CA ALA A 265 16.61 2.94 25.52
C ALA A 265 18.13 2.85 25.79
N VAL A 266 18.96 2.92 24.75
CA VAL A 266 20.41 2.66 24.81
C VAL A 266 21.22 3.87 24.33
N HIS A 267 22.06 4.42 25.21
CA HIS A 267 22.87 5.62 24.95
C HIS A 267 24.31 5.32 24.54
N GLU A 268 24.96 4.35 25.19
CA GLU A 268 26.39 4.07 24.96
C GLU A 268 26.68 2.58 25.14
N ILE A 269 27.53 2.03 24.28
CA ILE A 269 28.00 0.64 24.35
C ILE A 269 29.52 0.62 24.24
N SER A 270 30.18 -0.09 25.15
CA SER A 270 31.58 -0.55 25.04
C SER A 270 31.63 -2.06 25.19
N VAL A 271 32.39 -2.76 24.34
CA VAL A 271 32.57 -4.21 24.38
C VAL A 271 34.05 -4.54 24.52
N LYS A 272 34.37 -5.42 25.48
CA LYS A 272 35.73 -5.87 25.75
C LYS A 272 35.86 -7.37 25.58
N ALA A 273 36.89 -7.80 24.86
CA ALA A 273 37.34 -9.19 24.77
C ALA A 273 38.62 -9.36 25.58
N ASP A 274 38.61 -10.21 26.60
CA ASP A 274 39.71 -10.42 27.56
C ASP A 274 40.25 -9.10 28.16
N GLY A 275 39.35 -8.14 28.41
CA GLY A 275 39.67 -6.82 28.96
C GLY A 275 40.14 -5.79 27.92
N VAL A 276 40.36 -6.18 26.66
CA VAL A 276 40.72 -5.28 25.56
C VAL A 276 39.46 -4.81 24.86
N GLU A 277 39.30 -3.50 24.70
CA GLU A 277 38.15 -2.91 23.99
C GLU A 277 38.18 -3.25 22.50
N ILE A 278 37.06 -3.78 22.00
CA ILE A 278 36.86 -4.17 20.59
C ILE A 278 35.75 -3.35 19.91
N ALA A 279 34.91 -2.67 20.69
CA ALA A 279 33.88 -1.77 20.19
C ALA A 279 33.59 -0.68 21.22
N HIS A 280 33.36 0.54 20.78
CA HIS A 280 32.85 1.66 21.59
C HIS A 280 32.11 2.64 20.69
N PHE A 281 30.82 2.86 20.95
CA PHE A 281 30.00 3.77 20.14
C PHE A 281 28.76 4.27 20.89
N LEU A 282 28.19 5.36 20.36
CA LEU A 282 26.88 5.88 20.70
C LEU A 282 25.88 5.47 19.59
N PRO A 283 24.76 4.80 19.92
CA PRO A 283 23.71 4.51 18.95
C PRO A 283 23.17 5.78 18.27
N GLY A 284 22.79 5.67 16.99
CA GLY A 284 22.34 6.79 16.16
C GLY A 284 23.47 7.62 15.55
N THR A 285 24.73 7.26 15.77
CA THR A 285 25.91 7.91 15.14
C THR A 285 26.52 7.04 14.05
N ASP A 286 27.41 7.60 13.23
CA ASP A 286 28.14 6.83 12.21
C ASP A 286 28.98 5.68 12.79
N ALA A 287 29.41 5.80 14.06
CA ALA A 287 30.17 4.76 14.75
C ALA A 287 29.33 3.50 15.08
N GLU A 288 28.00 3.60 15.05
CA GLU A 288 27.09 2.46 15.27
C GLU A 288 27.03 1.53 14.04
N LYS A 289 27.12 2.08 12.83
CA LYS A 289 26.87 1.37 11.57
C LYS A 289 27.60 0.02 11.42
N PRO A 290 28.88 -0.14 11.84
CA PRO A 290 29.57 -1.41 11.74
C PRO A 290 28.97 -2.54 12.62
N TYR A 291 28.22 -2.18 13.65
CA TYR A 291 27.72 -3.13 14.67
C TYR A 291 26.23 -3.40 14.53
N LEU A 292 25.43 -2.46 14.01
CA LEU A 292 23.98 -2.61 13.87
C LEU A 292 23.64 -3.70 12.83
N TYR A 293 23.25 -4.87 13.32
CA TYR A 293 22.96 -6.05 12.52
C TYR A 293 21.53 -6.06 12.00
N ASP A 294 20.58 -5.70 12.86
CA ASP A 294 19.16 -5.64 12.52
C ASP A 294 18.51 -4.50 13.31
N PRO A 295 18.04 -3.43 12.67
CA PRO A 295 17.38 -2.33 13.36
C PRO A 295 15.91 -2.57 13.69
N GLN A 296 15.26 -3.60 13.13
CA GLN A 296 13.82 -3.93 13.23
C GLN A 296 12.91 -2.88 13.91
N GLY A 297 12.54 -1.83 13.17
CA GLY A 297 11.58 -0.82 13.67
C GLY A 297 12.05 0.08 14.83
N SER A 298 13.27 -0.12 15.35
CA SER A 298 13.87 0.77 16.35
C SER A 298 14.08 2.19 15.81
N GLN A 299 14.04 3.15 16.72
CA GLN A 299 14.15 4.58 16.42
C GLN A 299 15.33 5.21 17.14
N VAL A 300 15.71 6.41 16.71
CA VAL A 300 16.77 7.21 17.35
C VAL A 300 16.20 8.53 17.84
N SER A 301 16.65 8.97 19.01
CA SER A 301 16.24 10.24 19.61
C SER A 301 17.47 11.02 20.06
N SER A 302 17.48 12.33 19.79
CA SER A 302 18.52 13.24 20.29
C SER A 302 18.35 13.59 21.77
N GLY A 303 17.20 13.24 22.37
CA GLY A 303 16.94 13.42 23.79
C GLY A 303 17.93 12.63 24.66
N SER A 304 18.13 13.10 25.89
CA SER A 304 18.94 12.38 26.90
C SER A 304 20.41 12.15 26.52
N GLY A 305 20.95 12.94 25.58
CA GLY A 305 22.32 12.80 25.07
C GLY A 305 22.44 12.00 23.77
N GLY A 306 21.32 11.55 23.19
CA GLY A 306 21.29 10.69 22.01
C GLY A 306 21.11 9.22 22.39
N HIS A 307 20.11 8.52 21.86
CA HIS A 307 19.93 7.09 22.12
C HIS A 307 19.13 6.40 21.01
N ARG A 308 19.29 5.08 20.91
CA ARG A 308 18.38 4.20 20.15
C ARG A 308 17.38 3.58 21.10
N PHE A 309 16.12 3.50 20.69
CA PHE A 309 15.07 2.86 21.47
C PHE A 309 14.18 1.96 20.62
N ALA A 310 13.52 1.01 21.28
CA ALA A 310 12.58 0.10 20.66
C ALA A 310 11.40 -0.17 21.58
N ASP A 311 10.20 0.21 21.13
CA ASP A 311 8.95 0.11 21.88
C ASP A 311 8.04 -0.98 21.31
N GLY A 312 7.21 -1.58 22.18
CA GLY A 312 6.22 -2.57 21.78
C GLY A 312 6.89 -3.83 21.21
N GLY A 313 6.52 -4.21 19.99
CA GLY A 313 7.11 -5.36 19.30
C GLY A 313 8.46 -5.09 18.61
N ASN A 314 8.97 -3.86 18.67
CA ASN A 314 10.20 -3.47 18.00
C ASN A 314 11.44 -3.97 18.75
N TYR A 315 12.56 -4.14 18.05
CA TYR A 315 13.86 -4.49 18.62
C TYR A 315 15.01 -3.97 17.76
N PHE A 316 16.22 -4.04 18.30
CA PHE A 316 17.43 -3.94 17.48
C PHE A 316 18.49 -4.92 17.95
N THR A 317 19.29 -5.42 17.02
CA THR A 317 20.36 -6.37 17.27
C THR A 317 21.69 -5.78 16.86
N TYR A 318 22.68 -5.86 17.74
CA TYR A 318 24.09 -5.64 17.40
C TYR A 318 24.82 -6.96 17.17
N LYS A 319 25.81 -6.95 16.29
CA LYS A 319 26.75 -8.05 16.05
C LYS A 319 28.14 -7.64 16.52
N PHE A 320 28.77 -8.49 17.32
CA PHE A 320 30.16 -8.36 17.75
C PHE A 320 30.96 -9.60 17.36
N THR A 321 32.11 -9.41 16.71
CA THR A 321 33.03 -10.50 16.36
C THR A 321 34.17 -10.54 17.36
N ALA A 322 34.20 -11.56 18.22
CA ALA A 322 35.26 -11.75 19.20
C ALA A 322 36.56 -12.26 18.53
N PRO A 323 37.75 -11.75 18.92
CA PRO A 323 39.01 -12.31 18.48
C PRO A 323 39.14 -13.81 18.74
N ALA A 324 39.88 -14.51 17.88
CA ALA A 324 40.09 -15.93 18.04
C ALA A 324 40.78 -16.24 19.39
N GLY A 325 40.19 -17.18 20.15
CA GLY A 325 40.72 -17.61 21.43
C GLY A 325 40.21 -16.83 22.65
N THR A 326 39.38 -15.80 22.47
CA THR A 326 38.77 -15.02 23.56
C THR A 326 38.13 -15.92 24.62
N LYS A 327 38.34 -15.59 25.90
CA LYS A 327 37.81 -16.33 27.06
C LYS A 327 36.76 -15.56 27.82
N ALA A 328 36.85 -14.24 27.84
CA ALA A 328 35.88 -13.35 28.46
C ALA A 328 35.38 -12.33 27.43
N LEU A 329 34.07 -12.17 27.31
CA LEU A 329 33.43 -11.13 26.52
C LEU A 329 32.45 -10.36 27.40
N THR A 330 32.68 -9.07 27.59
CA THR A 330 31.85 -8.22 28.44
C THR A 330 31.37 -7.02 27.65
N MET A 331 30.08 -6.72 27.71
CA MET A 331 29.49 -5.52 27.15
C MET A 331 29.03 -4.61 28.29
N SER A 332 29.60 -3.42 28.37
CA SER A 332 29.14 -2.33 29.22
C SER A 332 28.17 -1.48 28.42
N VAL A 333 26.92 -1.36 28.87
CA VAL A 333 25.87 -0.62 28.17
C VAL A 333 25.18 0.38 29.10
N GLU A 334 25.16 1.66 28.72
CA GLU A 334 24.32 2.66 29.37
C GLU A 334 22.92 2.62 28.78
N MET A 335 21.95 2.17 29.57
CA MET A 335 20.56 2.01 29.14
C MET A 335 19.56 2.25 30.28
N TRP A 336 18.29 2.40 29.93
CA TRP A 336 17.18 2.63 30.86
C TRP A 336 15.83 2.17 30.28
N ASN A 337 14.77 2.43 31.05
CA ASN A 337 13.38 2.02 30.82
C ASN A 337 13.20 0.49 30.83
N GLU A 338 12.22 -0.02 30.09
CA GLU A 338 11.73 -1.39 30.18
C GLU A 338 12.56 -2.33 29.30
N TYR A 339 13.88 -2.32 29.51
CA TYR A 339 14.80 -3.04 28.64
C TYR A 339 14.68 -4.56 28.78
N LYS A 340 14.80 -5.26 27.65
CA LYS A 340 15.04 -6.69 27.58
C LYS A 340 16.23 -6.95 26.66
N VAL A 341 17.34 -7.37 27.22
CA VAL A 341 18.57 -7.70 26.51
C VAL A 341 18.73 -9.22 26.44
N SER A 342 18.88 -9.74 25.23
CA SER A 342 19.11 -11.16 24.98
C SER A 342 20.29 -11.36 24.04
N ALA A 343 21.00 -12.48 24.17
CA ALA A 343 22.14 -12.80 23.30
C ALA A 343 22.05 -14.21 22.71
N THR A 344 22.69 -14.38 21.55
CA THR A 344 22.86 -15.66 20.84
C THR A 344 24.21 -15.64 20.12
N ASN A 345 24.73 -16.81 19.79
CA ASN A 345 25.84 -16.97 18.85
C ASN A 345 25.43 -17.67 17.54
N ASP A 346 24.19 -18.13 17.45
CA ASP A 346 23.56 -18.47 16.17
C ASP A 346 23.14 -17.19 15.46
N GLN A 347 23.50 -17.08 14.17
CA GLN A 347 23.14 -15.94 13.35
C GLN A 347 21.61 -15.85 13.22
N PRO A 348 20.99 -14.79 13.76
CA PRO A 348 19.55 -14.60 13.68
C PRO A 348 19.17 -14.16 12.24
N PHE A 349 17.90 -14.32 11.88
CA PHE A 349 17.37 -13.69 10.68
C PHE A 349 17.37 -12.16 10.88
N SER A 350 17.69 -11.42 9.82
CA SER A 350 17.69 -9.95 9.83
C SER A 350 16.50 -9.42 9.04
N SER A 351 15.77 -8.44 9.58
CA SER A 351 14.69 -7.77 8.84
C SER A 351 15.17 -7.02 7.59
N LEU A 352 16.49 -6.85 7.45
CA LEU A 352 17.15 -6.29 6.27
C LEU A 352 17.34 -7.28 5.14
N THR A 353 17.15 -8.59 5.38
CA THR A 353 17.17 -9.59 4.31
C THR A 353 16.06 -9.28 3.31
N LYS A 354 16.44 -9.07 2.05
CA LYS A 354 15.52 -8.79 0.95
C LYS A 354 15.31 -10.02 0.10
N GLU A 355 14.10 -10.13 -0.48
CA GLU A 355 13.77 -11.15 -1.47
C GLU A 355 12.97 -10.53 -2.63
N PRO A 356 13.01 -11.13 -3.83
CA PRO A 356 12.21 -10.66 -4.95
C PRO A 356 10.72 -10.60 -4.62
N TYR A 357 10.07 -9.54 -5.09
CA TYR A 357 8.65 -9.30 -4.82
C TYR A 357 7.76 -10.01 -5.86
N GLY A 358 6.69 -10.68 -5.44
CA GLY A 358 5.85 -11.52 -6.33
C GLY A 358 4.50 -10.93 -6.75
N TYR A 359 3.89 -10.08 -5.91
CA TYR A 359 2.50 -9.62 -6.04
C TYR A 359 2.28 -8.75 -7.30
N LEU A 360 1.03 -8.71 -7.80
CA LEU A 360 0.57 -8.02 -9.02
C LEU A 360 1.26 -8.42 -10.34
N ARG A 361 2.41 -9.09 -10.30
CA ARG A 361 3.19 -9.44 -11.50
C ARG A 361 2.45 -10.39 -12.42
N ASP A 362 1.50 -11.19 -11.92
CA ASP A 362 0.61 -11.99 -12.76
C ASP A 362 -0.17 -11.10 -13.74
N TYR A 363 -0.72 -9.99 -13.24
CA TYR A 363 -1.49 -9.04 -14.03
C TYR A 363 -0.62 -8.23 -14.98
N ALA A 364 0.55 -7.78 -14.53
CA ALA A 364 1.51 -7.04 -15.35
C ALA A 364 1.99 -7.91 -16.54
N VAL A 365 2.42 -9.14 -16.26
CA VAL A 365 2.86 -10.11 -17.27
C VAL A 365 1.72 -10.43 -18.22
N ALA A 366 0.52 -10.75 -17.71
CA ALA A 366 -0.61 -11.09 -18.55
C ALA A 366 -0.97 -9.97 -19.54
N ASN A 367 -0.90 -8.71 -19.12
CA ASN A 367 -1.23 -7.54 -19.93
C ASN A 367 -0.04 -6.95 -20.72
N LYS A 368 1.16 -7.53 -20.59
CA LYS A 368 2.39 -7.03 -21.21
C LYS A 368 2.68 -5.57 -20.83
N ALA A 369 2.42 -5.21 -19.58
CA ALA A 369 2.70 -3.88 -19.06
C ALA A 369 4.19 -3.73 -18.77
N MET A 370 4.71 -2.51 -18.94
CA MET A 370 6.03 -2.15 -18.43
C MET A 370 5.96 -2.00 -16.91
N VAL A 371 6.94 -2.55 -16.20
CA VAL A 371 7.04 -2.51 -14.74
C VAL A 371 8.25 -1.66 -14.34
N PHE A 372 8.08 -0.71 -13.44
CA PHE A 372 9.17 0.14 -12.95
C PHE A 372 8.96 0.56 -11.50
N TRP A 373 9.98 1.18 -10.89
CA TRP A 373 9.95 1.67 -9.52
C TRP A 373 10.86 2.89 -9.38
N LEU A 374 10.31 4.08 -9.64
CA LEU A 374 11.06 5.33 -9.69
C LEU A 374 10.62 6.27 -8.55
N ASP A 375 11.60 6.86 -7.86
CA ASP A 375 11.36 7.81 -6.78
C ASP A 375 11.06 9.21 -7.31
N SER A 376 9.85 9.68 -7.04
CA SER A 376 9.42 11.05 -7.36
C SER A 376 10.15 12.14 -6.57
N ASN A 377 10.95 11.77 -5.56
CA ASN A 377 11.74 12.70 -4.76
C ASN A 377 13.23 12.73 -5.16
N ASP A 378 13.71 11.75 -5.93
CA ASP A 378 15.03 11.81 -6.56
C ASP A 378 14.94 12.51 -7.92
N PRO A 379 15.71 13.57 -8.21
CA PRO A 379 15.58 14.32 -9.45
C PRO A 379 15.78 13.50 -10.74
N ALA A 380 16.73 12.54 -10.74
CA ALA A 380 17.03 11.75 -11.94
C ALA A 380 15.97 10.67 -12.17
N GLU A 381 15.50 10.03 -11.10
CA GLU A 381 14.40 9.06 -11.19
C GLU A 381 13.08 9.75 -11.56
N LYS A 382 12.80 10.93 -10.99
CA LYS A 382 11.62 11.73 -11.33
C LYS A 382 11.57 12.13 -12.80
N GLU A 383 12.70 12.55 -13.39
CA GLU A 383 12.76 12.91 -14.82
C GLU A 383 12.33 11.74 -15.72
N LEU A 384 12.85 10.54 -15.45
CA LEU A 384 12.44 9.33 -16.18
C LEU A 384 10.98 8.97 -15.90
N PHE A 385 10.51 9.16 -14.68
CA PHE A 385 9.12 8.87 -14.32
C PHE A 385 8.13 9.79 -15.07
N GLU A 386 8.36 11.09 -15.07
CA GLU A 386 7.54 12.07 -15.80
C GLU A 386 7.60 11.84 -17.31
N LYS A 387 8.73 11.37 -17.84
CA LYS A 387 8.86 10.96 -19.25
C LYS A 387 7.93 9.78 -19.58
N ILE A 388 7.90 8.75 -18.74
CA ILE A 388 7.01 7.59 -18.92
C ILE A 388 5.53 8.03 -18.84
N LEU A 389 5.18 8.87 -17.85
CA LEU A 389 3.83 9.36 -17.67
C LEU A 389 3.34 10.25 -18.83
N SER A 390 4.26 11.01 -19.45
CA SER A 390 3.94 11.86 -20.60
C SER A 390 3.62 11.08 -21.88
N ASP A 391 4.05 9.83 -21.97
CA ASP A 391 3.90 8.99 -23.16
C ASP A 391 2.60 8.19 -23.21
N VAL A 392 1.82 8.21 -22.12
CA VAL A 392 0.49 7.60 -22.05
C VAL A 392 -0.62 8.64 -22.12
N LYS A 393 -1.83 8.22 -22.51
CA LYS A 393 -2.98 9.11 -22.60
C LYS A 393 -3.48 9.47 -21.19
N PRO A 394 -3.99 10.70 -20.96
CA PRO A 394 -4.75 11.01 -19.76
C PRO A 394 -5.91 10.01 -19.57
N GLY A 395 -6.15 9.62 -18.33
CA GLY A 395 -7.05 8.51 -17.97
C GLY A 395 -6.39 7.13 -18.07
N THR A 396 -5.05 7.04 -18.12
CA THR A 396 -4.34 5.75 -17.98
C THR A 396 -4.19 5.40 -16.49
N PRO A 397 -4.47 4.15 -16.08
CA PRO A 397 -4.21 3.69 -14.71
C PRO A 397 -2.72 3.44 -14.47
N TYR A 398 -2.25 3.85 -13.29
CA TYR A 398 -1.01 3.41 -12.66
C TYR A 398 -1.36 2.40 -11.56
N LEU A 399 -1.05 1.12 -11.76
CA LEU A 399 -1.31 0.07 -10.78
C LEU A 399 -0.05 -0.21 -9.96
N GLY A 400 -0.21 -0.32 -8.65
CA GLY A 400 0.90 -0.50 -7.72
C GLY A 400 1.12 0.74 -6.86
N TRP A 401 2.36 1.01 -6.44
CA TRP A 401 2.65 2.07 -5.47
C TRP A 401 3.91 2.88 -5.81
N PHE A 402 4.40 3.67 -4.86
CA PHE A 402 5.57 4.53 -5.01
C PHE A 402 6.66 4.18 -4.00
N SER A 403 7.92 4.46 -4.33
CA SER A 403 9.02 4.35 -3.38
C SER A 403 8.87 5.36 -2.24
N ASN A 404 9.35 5.03 -1.03
CA ASN A 404 9.23 5.88 0.16
C ASN A 404 7.79 6.10 0.63
N ASP A 405 6.97 5.05 0.59
CA ASP A 405 5.58 4.92 1.09
C ASP A 405 4.86 6.24 1.41
N PHE A 406 5.10 6.86 2.56
CA PHE A 406 4.47 8.13 2.93
C PHE A 406 4.89 9.35 2.08
N GLN A 407 6.20 9.59 1.92
CA GLN A 407 6.68 10.72 1.09
C GLN A 407 6.43 10.45 -0.40
N GLY A 408 6.57 9.17 -0.79
CA GLY A 408 6.26 8.65 -2.12
C GLY A 408 4.81 8.80 -2.50
N GLU A 409 3.87 8.56 -1.59
CA GLU A 409 2.44 8.75 -1.84
C GLU A 409 2.17 10.20 -2.25
N PHE A 410 2.60 11.16 -1.43
CA PHE A 410 2.25 12.55 -1.67
C PHE A 410 2.85 13.09 -2.96
N SER A 411 4.15 12.86 -3.20
CA SER A 411 4.78 13.35 -4.43
C SER A 411 4.44 12.49 -5.64
N GLY A 412 4.28 11.17 -5.49
CA GLY A 412 3.95 10.24 -6.57
C GLY A 412 2.53 10.41 -7.11
N VAL A 413 1.52 10.51 -6.23
CA VAL A 413 0.13 10.77 -6.65
C VAL A 413 0.01 12.15 -7.29
N GLU A 414 0.71 13.16 -6.77
CA GLU A 414 0.74 14.50 -7.37
C GLU A 414 1.39 14.48 -8.75
N VAL A 415 2.55 13.81 -8.90
CA VAL A 415 3.24 13.66 -10.20
C VAL A 415 2.36 12.90 -11.20
N ALA A 416 1.76 11.77 -10.83
CA ALA A 416 0.81 11.06 -11.70
C ALA A 416 -0.38 11.95 -12.10
N SER A 417 -0.93 12.70 -11.12
CA SER A 417 -2.02 13.65 -11.37
C SER A 417 -1.61 14.75 -12.35
N ASN A 418 -0.39 15.30 -12.28
CA ASN A 418 0.05 16.33 -13.25
C ASN A 418 -0.02 15.84 -14.72
N HIS A 419 0.09 14.54 -14.95
CA HIS A 419 0.06 13.91 -16.28
C HIS A 419 -1.30 13.30 -16.68
N GLY A 420 -2.37 13.52 -15.91
CA GLY A 420 -3.66 12.92 -16.25
C GLY A 420 -3.79 11.45 -15.86
N VAL A 421 -2.84 10.90 -15.10
CA VAL A 421 -2.79 9.48 -14.70
C VAL A 421 -3.40 9.32 -13.30
N TYR A 422 -4.19 8.27 -13.10
CA TYR A 422 -4.76 7.95 -11.77
C TYR A 422 -4.11 6.69 -11.20
N VAL A 423 -4.05 6.62 -9.87
CA VAL A 423 -3.39 5.54 -9.13
C VAL A 423 -4.41 4.53 -8.64
N LEU A 424 -4.02 3.26 -8.67
CA LEU A 424 -4.70 2.14 -8.04
C LEU A 424 -3.67 1.37 -7.21
N ALA A 425 -3.67 1.57 -5.89
CA ALA A 425 -2.80 0.81 -5.00
C ALA A 425 -3.15 -0.69 -5.11
N ALA A 426 -2.24 -1.45 -5.69
CA ALA A 426 -2.46 -2.86 -6.02
C ALA A 426 -1.16 -3.67 -5.92
N ASP A 427 -0.08 -3.07 -5.40
CA ASP A 427 1.22 -3.72 -5.30
C ASP A 427 1.13 -5.00 -4.49
N TRP A 428 0.31 -5.06 -3.44
CA TRP A 428 0.01 -6.25 -2.63
C TRP A 428 -1.24 -7.02 -3.07
N PHE A 429 -1.81 -6.76 -4.25
CA PHE A 429 -2.97 -7.50 -4.73
C PHE A 429 -2.56 -8.86 -5.30
N SER A 430 -3.18 -9.95 -4.82
CA SER A 430 -2.95 -11.30 -5.33
C SER A 430 -4.01 -11.74 -6.34
N ASN A 431 -3.60 -12.51 -7.35
CA ASN A 431 -4.49 -13.23 -8.28
C ASN A 431 -5.43 -12.32 -9.09
N MET A 432 -5.02 -11.09 -9.42
CA MET A 432 -5.88 -10.14 -10.14
C MET A 432 -6.32 -10.69 -11.51
N THR A 433 -5.47 -11.51 -12.16
CA THR A 433 -5.84 -12.22 -13.39
C THR A 433 -7.00 -13.21 -13.23
N VAL A 434 -7.19 -13.78 -12.03
CA VAL A 434 -8.33 -14.65 -11.71
C VAL A 434 -9.56 -13.82 -11.38
N PHE A 435 -9.42 -12.86 -10.46
CA PHE A 435 -10.54 -12.04 -9.99
C PHE A 435 -11.18 -11.24 -11.12
N SER A 436 -10.39 -10.62 -11.98
CA SER A 436 -10.88 -9.87 -13.16
C SER A 436 -11.57 -10.75 -14.20
N GLY A 437 -11.43 -12.08 -14.13
CA GLY A 437 -12.16 -13.01 -15.00
C GLY A 437 -13.56 -13.35 -14.50
N THR A 438 -13.87 -13.05 -13.24
CA THR A 438 -15.15 -13.44 -12.61
C THR A 438 -16.34 -12.71 -13.23
N LYS A 439 -17.50 -13.37 -13.29
CA LYS A 439 -18.73 -12.82 -13.88
C LYS A 439 -19.94 -13.08 -12.97
N PRO A 440 -19.96 -12.50 -11.77
CA PRO A 440 -21.07 -12.69 -10.86
C PRO A 440 -22.34 -12.02 -11.41
N GLU A 441 -23.49 -12.53 -11.00
CA GLU A 441 -24.73 -11.76 -11.07
C GLU A 441 -24.69 -10.68 -9.98
N PHE A 442 -24.50 -9.43 -10.38
CA PHE A 442 -24.30 -8.33 -9.43
C PHE A 442 -25.53 -8.11 -8.56
N SER A 443 -25.31 -8.21 -7.24
CA SER A 443 -26.23 -7.76 -6.22
C SER A 443 -26.37 -6.24 -6.30
N LYS A 444 -27.62 -5.76 -6.28
CA LYS A 444 -27.88 -4.32 -6.31
C LYS A 444 -27.64 -3.69 -4.93
N PRO A 445 -27.04 -2.48 -4.87
CA PRO A 445 -27.00 -1.70 -3.64
C PRO A 445 -28.41 -1.53 -3.06
N LYS A 446 -28.55 -1.75 -1.74
CA LYS A 446 -29.82 -1.50 -1.04
C LYS A 446 -29.88 -0.02 -0.67
N ALA A 447 -30.82 0.71 -1.25
CA ALA A 447 -31.03 2.11 -0.90
C ALA A 447 -31.43 2.23 0.59
N PRO A 448 -30.80 3.12 1.38
CA PRO A 448 -31.17 3.31 2.76
C PRO A 448 -32.55 3.96 2.87
N LYS A 449 -33.26 3.67 3.96
CA LYS A 449 -34.57 4.30 4.23
C LYS A 449 -34.36 5.81 4.48
N PRO A 450 -35.20 6.71 3.94
CA PRO A 450 -35.08 8.13 4.22
C PRO A 450 -35.16 8.43 5.72
N VAL A 451 -34.37 9.40 6.17
CA VAL A 451 -34.41 9.96 7.52
C VAL A 451 -35.05 11.32 7.44
N LYS A 452 -36.05 11.58 8.30
CA LYS A 452 -36.71 12.89 8.37
C LYS A 452 -35.77 13.90 9.02
N LEU A 453 -35.66 15.10 8.46
CA LEU A 453 -34.95 16.19 9.08
C LEU A 453 -35.62 16.62 10.40
N ASP A 454 -34.79 16.67 11.42
CA ASP A 454 -35.07 17.14 12.78
C ASP A 454 -33.84 17.87 13.34
N ASN A 455 -34.00 18.58 14.44
CA ASN A 455 -32.96 19.33 15.11
C ASN A 455 -32.08 18.41 15.97
N LYS A 456 -31.13 17.73 15.30
CA LYS A 456 -30.21 16.76 15.87
C LYS A 456 -28.77 16.98 15.42
N ILE A 457 -27.85 16.30 16.07
CA ILE A 457 -26.47 16.12 15.59
C ILE A 457 -26.42 14.84 14.75
N TYR A 458 -26.41 15.00 13.43
CA TYR A 458 -26.26 13.88 12.51
C TYR A 458 -24.79 13.51 12.37
N VAL A 459 -24.48 12.24 12.63
CA VAL A 459 -23.12 11.70 12.56
C VAL A 459 -23.04 10.69 11.43
N THR A 460 -22.01 10.76 10.61
CA THR A 460 -21.71 9.74 9.59
C THR A 460 -20.30 9.20 9.80
N TYR A 461 -20.18 7.87 9.85
CA TYR A 461 -18.90 7.16 9.99
C TYR A 461 -18.49 6.59 8.64
N THR A 462 -17.27 6.88 8.20
CA THR A 462 -16.75 6.40 6.91
C THR A 462 -15.37 5.79 7.09
N PHE A 463 -15.23 4.48 6.88
CA PHE A 463 -13.90 3.85 6.81
C PHE A 463 -13.14 4.33 5.58
N SER A 464 -11.90 4.80 5.75
CA SER A 464 -10.98 5.22 4.67
C SER A 464 -10.34 4.03 3.94
N GLU A 465 -9.37 4.29 3.05
CA GLU A 465 -8.56 3.31 2.29
C GLU A 465 -9.23 2.67 1.05
N GLY A 466 -10.47 3.04 0.71
CA GLY A 466 -11.23 2.32 -0.31
C GLY A 466 -10.72 2.37 -1.74
N ASP A 467 -9.90 3.36 -2.10
CA ASP A 467 -9.26 3.45 -3.41
C ASP A 467 -8.22 2.35 -3.65
N ASN A 468 -7.65 1.86 -2.55
CA ASN A 468 -6.60 0.88 -2.51
C ASN A 468 -7.18 -0.54 -2.75
N LEU A 469 -6.89 -1.14 -3.90
CA LEU A 469 -7.44 -2.45 -4.29
C LEU A 469 -6.99 -3.58 -3.34
N GLN A 470 -5.75 -3.54 -2.85
CA GLN A 470 -5.26 -4.53 -1.87
C GLN A 470 -5.93 -4.38 -0.50
N TYR A 471 -6.31 -3.18 -0.08
CA TYR A 471 -7.15 -2.95 1.10
C TYR A 471 -8.52 -3.63 0.90
N ASN A 472 -9.13 -3.46 -0.26
CA ASN A 472 -10.39 -4.11 -0.59
C ASN A 472 -10.27 -5.65 -0.52
N GLN A 473 -9.15 -6.22 -0.99
CA GLN A 473 -8.90 -7.66 -0.92
C GLN A 473 -8.67 -8.15 0.51
N HIS A 474 -7.87 -7.45 1.28
CA HIS A 474 -7.39 -7.94 2.57
C HIS A 474 -8.13 -7.27 3.73
N ARG A 475 -7.70 -6.09 4.13
CA ARG A 475 -8.15 -5.44 5.37
C ARG A 475 -9.65 -5.18 5.41
N LEU A 476 -10.26 -4.76 4.29
CA LEU A 476 -11.71 -4.58 4.21
C LEU A 476 -12.45 -5.89 4.48
N ARG A 477 -11.98 -7.04 3.97
CA ARG A 477 -12.60 -8.34 4.24
C ARG A 477 -12.61 -8.66 5.74
N ASN A 478 -11.53 -8.35 6.45
CA ASN A 478 -11.46 -8.55 7.89
C ASN A 478 -12.41 -7.64 8.66
N LEU A 479 -12.49 -6.36 8.31
CA LEU A 479 -13.44 -5.43 8.92
C LEU A 479 -14.89 -5.79 8.59
N TRP A 480 -15.13 -6.28 7.37
CA TRP A 480 -16.44 -6.72 6.90
C TRP A 480 -16.94 -7.97 7.64
N ASP A 481 -16.03 -8.84 8.06
CA ASP A 481 -16.38 -10.04 8.83
C ASP A 481 -16.50 -9.76 10.35
N ASP A 482 -16.36 -8.50 10.81
CA ASP A 482 -16.52 -8.13 12.23
C ASP A 482 -17.92 -8.50 12.76
N PRO A 483 -18.01 -9.14 13.93
CA PRO A 483 -19.27 -9.67 14.46
C PRO A 483 -20.30 -8.60 14.85
N LYS A 484 -19.89 -7.33 15.01
CA LYS A 484 -20.78 -6.20 15.28
C LYS A 484 -21.06 -5.34 14.04
N ARG A 485 -20.55 -5.70 12.85
CA ARG A 485 -20.99 -5.06 11.59
C ARG A 485 -22.51 -5.16 11.47
N GLY A 486 -23.14 -4.07 11.01
CA GLY A 486 -24.58 -3.98 10.84
C GLY A 486 -25.35 -3.52 12.08
N GLN A 487 -24.71 -3.34 13.24
CA GLN A 487 -25.36 -2.75 14.42
C GLN A 487 -25.48 -1.24 14.35
N VAL A 488 -24.57 -0.57 13.64
CA VAL A 488 -24.54 0.89 13.46
C VAL A 488 -24.36 1.22 11.98
N PRO A 489 -24.93 2.33 11.48
CA PRO A 489 -24.68 2.78 10.11
C PRO A 489 -23.19 3.06 9.86
N ILE A 490 -22.63 2.43 8.85
CA ILE A 490 -21.23 2.58 8.42
C ILE A 490 -21.18 2.76 6.92
N ASN A 491 -20.42 3.77 6.48
CA ASN A 491 -19.99 3.89 5.10
C ASN A 491 -18.62 3.23 4.93
N TRP A 492 -18.49 2.48 3.86
CA TRP A 492 -17.28 1.79 3.46
C TRP A 492 -16.79 2.44 2.17
N THR A 493 -15.61 3.05 2.19
CA THR A 493 -14.99 3.42 0.91
C THR A 493 -14.54 2.14 0.20
N SER A 494 -14.72 2.11 -1.11
CA SER A 494 -14.25 1.05 -2.01
C SER A 494 -13.98 1.62 -3.41
N SER A 495 -13.32 0.87 -4.28
CA SER A 495 -13.02 1.32 -5.64
C SER A 495 -14.15 0.91 -6.59
N PRO A 496 -14.76 1.86 -7.33
CA PRO A 496 -15.69 1.53 -8.41
C PRO A 496 -15.08 0.61 -9.47
N LEU A 497 -13.74 0.62 -9.61
CA LEU A 497 -13.02 -0.20 -10.59
C LEU A 497 -12.82 -1.65 -10.16
N LEU A 498 -13.24 -2.05 -8.94
CA LEU A 498 -13.44 -3.47 -8.63
C LEU A 498 -14.45 -4.12 -9.58
N TYR A 499 -15.32 -3.34 -10.23
CA TYR A 499 -16.20 -3.83 -11.28
C TYR A 499 -15.44 -4.48 -12.44
N ASP A 500 -14.22 -4.04 -12.75
CA ASP A 500 -13.34 -4.68 -13.73
C ASP A 500 -12.29 -5.57 -13.05
N ALA A 501 -11.65 -5.06 -11.99
CA ALA A 501 -10.51 -5.69 -11.33
C ALA A 501 -10.86 -6.97 -10.57
N ALA A 502 -11.99 -6.96 -9.84
CA ALA A 502 -12.42 -8.07 -9.01
C ALA A 502 -13.95 -8.11 -8.82
N PRO A 503 -14.74 -8.35 -9.89
CA PRO A 503 -16.19 -8.40 -9.84
C PRO A 503 -16.76 -9.25 -8.70
N ALA A 504 -16.20 -10.45 -8.46
CA ALA A 504 -16.64 -11.34 -7.39
C ALA A 504 -16.50 -10.73 -5.98
N MET A 505 -15.42 -9.99 -5.74
CA MET A 505 -15.17 -9.31 -4.46
C MET A 505 -16.18 -8.19 -4.23
N LEU A 506 -16.40 -7.35 -5.24
CA LEU A 506 -17.42 -6.30 -5.18
C LEU A 506 -18.82 -6.89 -4.95
N ASN A 507 -19.13 -7.99 -5.66
CA ASN A 507 -20.41 -8.67 -5.49
C ASN A 507 -20.56 -9.31 -4.09
N TYR A 508 -19.49 -9.83 -3.50
CA TYR A 508 -19.52 -10.35 -2.13
C TYR A 508 -19.93 -9.25 -1.14
N PHE A 509 -19.31 -8.07 -1.22
CA PHE A 509 -19.67 -6.96 -0.34
C PHE A 509 -21.13 -6.54 -0.53
N TYR A 510 -21.60 -6.36 -1.78
CA TYR A 510 -23.02 -6.02 -1.99
C TYR A 510 -23.99 -7.13 -1.59
N GLY A 511 -23.67 -8.39 -1.88
CA GLY A 511 -24.52 -9.54 -1.56
C GLY A 511 -24.69 -9.77 -0.06
N THR A 512 -23.69 -9.36 0.73
CA THR A 512 -23.68 -9.54 2.20
C THR A 512 -23.87 -8.24 2.99
N ALA A 513 -24.16 -7.12 2.31
CA ALA A 513 -24.44 -5.84 2.92
C ALA A 513 -25.76 -5.88 3.73
N THR A 514 -25.68 -5.35 4.97
CA THR A 514 -26.84 -5.11 5.83
C THR A 514 -27.53 -3.80 5.45
N ALA A 515 -28.63 -3.44 6.13
CA ALA A 515 -29.26 -2.14 5.93
C ALA A 515 -28.44 -0.96 6.51
N ASN A 516 -27.39 -1.27 7.27
CA ASN A 516 -26.50 -0.31 7.91
C ASN A 516 -25.13 -0.26 7.23
N ASP A 517 -24.98 -0.87 6.05
CA ASP A 517 -23.77 -0.78 5.24
C ASP A 517 -24.08 0.02 3.98
N GLN A 518 -23.32 1.09 3.74
CA GLN A 518 -23.28 1.78 2.46
C GLN A 518 -21.87 1.71 1.90
N ILE A 519 -21.72 1.35 0.63
CA ILE A 519 -20.42 1.41 -0.06
C ILE A 519 -20.39 2.70 -0.88
N ILE A 520 -19.33 3.49 -0.73
CA ILE A 520 -19.13 4.77 -1.42
C ILE A 520 -17.80 4.76 -2.17
N ALA A 521 -17.59 5.70 -3.11
CA ALA A 521 -16.37 5.76 -3.89
C ALA A 521 -15.21 6.28 -3.02
N GLY A 522 -14.12 5.53 -2.97
CA GLY A 522 -12.88 5.95 -2.32
C GLY A 522 -12.19 7.13 -3.03
N PRO A 523 -11.11 7.66 -2.43
CA PRO A 523 -10.25 8.69 -3.00
C PRO A 523 -9.86 8.43 -4.47
N SER A 524 -10.10 9.32 -5.43
CA SER A 524 -10.96 10.51 -5.44
C SER A 524 -12.14 10.31 -6.41
N GLY A 525 -12.71 9.10 -6.46
CA GLY A 525 -13.72 8.68 -7.42
C GLY A 525 -13.46 7.25 -7.91
N ALA A 526 -13.33 7.06 -9.22
CA ALA A 526 -12.99 5.75 -9.77
C ALA A 526 -11.54 5.30 -9.47
N GLY A 527 -10.61 6.24 -9.22
CA GLY A 527 -9.22 5.97 -8.88
C GLY A 527 -8.63 7.10 -8.07
N TYR A 528 -7.41 6.94 -7.57
CA TYR A 528 -6.77 7.91 -6.69
C TYR A 528 -5.97 8.96 -7.46
N PHE A 529 -6.29 10.23 -7.22
CA PHE A 529 -5.66 11.40 -7.83
C PHE A 529 -5.96 12.65 -7.00
N TYR A 530 -5.22 13.73 -7.24
CA TYR A 530 -5.49 15.05 -6.68
C TYR A 530 -6.11 15.98 -7.74
N PRO A 531 -7.40 16.35 -7.60
CA PRO A 531 -8.07 17.22 -8.57
C PRO A 531 -7.36 18.57 -8.81
N ALA A 532 -6.66 19.12 -7.82
CA ALA A 532 -5.93 20.39 -7.95
C ALA A 532 -4.67 20.27 -8.81
N ALA A 533 -4.07 19.09 -8.89
CA ALA A 533 -2.90 18.80 -9.74
C ALA A 533 -3.31 18.37 -11.16
N TRP A 534 -4.54 17.87 -11.35
CA TRP A 534 -4.97 17.38 -12.66
C TRP A 534 -5.18 18.51 -13.69
N PRO A 535 -4.75 18.32 -14.96
CA PRO A 535 -5.13 19.23 -16.03
C PRO A 535 -6.66 19.31 -16.17
N GLU A 536 -7.23 20.52 -16.07
CA GLU A 536 -8.68 20.74 -15.90
C GLU A 536 -9.56 20.02 -16.95
N LYS A 537 -9.17 20.09 -18.23
CA LYS A 537 -9.89 19.39 -19.30
C LYS A 537 -9.80 17.87 -19.14
N ALA A 538 -8.62 17.35 -18.81
CA ALA A 538 -8.41 15.92 -18.63
C ALA A 538 -9.18 15.37 -17.42
N LEU A 539 -9.28 16.12 -16.32
CA LEU A 539 -10.15 15.78 -15.19
C LEU A 539 -11.60 15.63 -15.64
N THR A 540 -12.14 16.61 -16.39
CA THR A 540 -13.53 16.57 -16.86
C THR A 540 -13.77 15.37 -17.77
N ASP A 541 -12.88 15.12 -18.73
CA ASP A 541 -12.97 13.96 -19.62
C ASP A 541 -12.88 12.63 -18.84
N TYR A 542 -12.01 12.55 -17.83
CA TYR A 542 -11.85 11.37 -16.99
C TYR A 542 -13.12 11.07 -16.18
N LEU A 543 -13.69 12.08 -15.50
CA LEU A 543 -14.93 11.91 -14.75
C LEU A 543 -16.08 11.49 -15.69
N ASP A 544 -16.18 12.07 -16.90
CA ASP A 544 -17.17 11.65 -17.89
C ASP A 544 -17.00 10.18 -18.31
N ASN A 545 -15.76 9.75 -18.55
CA ASN A 545 -15.43 8.38 -18.95
C ASN A 545 -15.66 7.35 -17.85
N THR A 546 -15.61 7.75 -16.58
CA THR A 546 -15.72 6.85 -15.43
C THR A 546 -17.07 6.92 -14.70
N LYS A 547 -17.95 7.88 -15.04
CA LYS A 547 -19.28 8.03 -14.42
C LYS A 547 -20.14 6.76 -14.48
N ASP A 548 -19.99 5.97 -15.54
CA ASP A 548 -20.76 4.73 -15.70
C ASP A 548 -20.34 3.66 -14.69
N TYR A 549 -19.09 3.70 -14.18
CA TYR A 549 -18.68 2.82 -13.09
C TYR A 549 -19.41 3.18 -11.80
N LEU A 550 -19.41 4.46 -11.41
CA LEU A 550 -20.13 4.91 -10.22
C LEU A 550 -21.62 4.56 -10.30
N LYS A 551 -22.25 4.73 -11.47
CA LYS A 551 -23.65 4.33 -11.69
C LYS A 551 -23.87 2.83 -11.57
N LYS A 552 -23.01 2.01 -12.18
CA LYS A 552 -23.14 0.54 -12.13
C LYS A 552 -22.93 0.00 -10.73
N THR A 553 -21.98 0.58 -10.00
CA THR A 553 -21.66 0.15 -8.64
C THR A 553 -22.55 0.82 -7.59
N GLY A 554 -23.23 1.92 -7.91
CA GLY A 554 -24.00 2.73 -6.94
C GLY A 554 -23.13 3.57 -6.00
N MET A 555 -21.83 3.72 -6.28
CA MET A 555 -20.89 4.49 -5.47
C MET A 555 -20.95 5.99 -5.84
N ASN A 556 -22.12 6.61 -5.66
CA ASN A 556 -22.42 7.97 -6.16
C ASN A 556 -21.87 9.11 -5.29
N ILE A 557 -21.30 8.81 -4.12
CA ILE A 557 -20.71 9.78 -3.21
C ILE A 557 -19.19 9.57 -3.21
N PRO A 558 -18.41 10.49 -3.82
CA PRO A 558 -16.96 10.45 -3.74
C PRO A 558 -16.45 10.92 -2.38
N TYR A 559 -15.52 10.16 -1.81
CA TYR A 559 -14.52 10.69 -0.88
C TYR A 559 -13.39 11.26 -1.73
N VAL A 560 -13.10 12.55 -1.64
CA VAL A 560 -12.01 13.20 -2.36
C VAL A 560 -10.83 13.54 -1.45
N LEU A 561 -9.63 13.20 -1.89
CA LEU A 561 -8.37 13.73 -1.35
C LEU A 561 -7.80 14.73 -2.36
N ASN A 562 -7.33 15.87 -1.88
CA ASN A 562 -6.90 16.95 -2.76
C ASN A 562 -5.73 17.71 -2.17
N ARG A 563 -4.57 17.61 -2.84
CA ARG A 563 -3.32 18.21 -2.43
C ARG A 563 -2.59 18.82 -3.61
N LEU A 564 -1.77 19.84 -3.34
CA LEU A 564 -0.87 20.43 -4.33
C LEU A 564 0.32 21.08 -3.62
N ASN A 565 1.54 20.82 -4.09
CA ASN A 565 2.78 21.37 -3.53
C ASN A 565 2.91 21.11 -2.01
N GLY A 566 2.47 19.93 -1.57
CA GLY A 566 2.51 19.51 -0.16
C GLY A 566 1.37 20.04 0.72
N GLU A 567 0.51 20.93 0.21
CA GLU A 567 -0.60 21.51 0.97
C GLU A 567 -1.93 20.79 0.70
N ASN A 568 -2.76 20.64 1.74
CA ASN A 568 -4.14 20.16 1.61
C ASN A 568 -5.03 21.32 1.16
N LEU A 569 -5.81 21.11 0.10
CA LEU A 569 -6.59 22.18 -0.52
C LEU A 569 -8.08 21.82 -0.58
N PRO A 570 -8.99 22.78 -0.32
CA PRO A 570 -10.39 22.62 -0.70
C PRO A 570 -10.49 22.46 -2.22
N LEU A 571 -11.60 21.88 -2.70
CA LEU A 571 -11.87 21.84 -4.13
C LEU A 571 -12.09 23.26 -4.68
N SER A 572 -11.44 23.57 -5.80
CA SER A 572 -11.73 24.78 -6.58
C SER A 572 -13.18 24.74 -7.08
N LYS A 573 -13.72 25.90 -7.51
CA LYS A 573 -15.06 25.95 -8.13
C LYS A 573 -15.13 25.09 -9.40
N ALA A 574 -14.07 25.10 -10.21
CA ALA A 574 -13.98 24.29 -11.42
C ALA A 574 -14.01 22.79 -11.11
N ASN A 575 -13.25 22.34 -10.10
CA ASN A 575 -13.24 20.94 -9.70
C ASN A 575 -14.59 20.52 -9.12
N ASN A 576 -15.19 21.33 -8.27
CA ASN A 576 -16.55 21.09 -7.76
C ASN A 576 -17.59 21.00 -8.90
N ALA A 577 -17.52 21.91 -9.87
CA ALA A 577 -18.38 21.87 -11.04
C ALA A 577 -18.18 20.58 -11.86
N ALA A 578 -16.94 20.13 -12.04
CA ALA A 578 -16.64 18.88 -12.75
C ALA A 578 -17.30 17.66 -12.06
N TYR A 579 -17.17 17.53 -10.74
CA TYR A 579 -17.87 16.46 -10.00
C TYR A 579 -19.39 16.59 -10.09
N ARG A 580 -19.93 17.81 -9.94
CA ARG A 580 -21.36 18.08 -10.07
C ARG A 580 -21.90 17.64 -11.43
N ASP A 581 -21.22 18.04 -12.50
CA ASP A 581 -21.75 17.95 -13.86
C ASP A 581 -21.52 16.57 -14.47
N GLN A 582 -20.39 15.92 -14.17
CA GLN A 582 -20.05 14.62 -14.75
C GLN A 582 -20.56 13.42 -13.92
N TYR A 583 -20.45 13.49 -12.60
CA TYR A 583 -20.90 12.42 -11.69
C TYR A 583 -22.32 12.63 -11.13
N ASP A 584 -22.91 13.81 -11.29
CA ASP A 584 -24.24 14.14 -10.75
C ASP A 584 -24.33 13.99 -9.21
N VAL A 585 -23.24 14.24 -8.49
CA VAL A 585 -23.12 13.92 -7.06
C VAL A 585 -24.22 14.59 -6.19
N PRO A 586 -24.77 13.88 -5.19
CA PRO A 586 -25.67 14.47 -4.19
C PRO A 586 -24.91 15.36 -3.19
N GLY A 587 -23.63 15.04 -2.96
CA GLY A 587 -22.64 15.73 -2.16
C GLY A 587 -21.32 14.95 -2.21
N LEU A 588 -20.25 15.49 -1.62
CA LEU A 588 -18.95 14.82 -1.56
C LEU A 588 -18.26 15.05 -0.22
N PHE A 589 -17.43 14.09 0.18
CA PHE A 589 -16.51 14.26 1.31
C PHE A 589 -15.16 14.81 0.82
N ILE A 590 -14.51 15.62 1.64
CA ILE A 590 -13.14 16.08 1.42
C ILE A 590 -12.27 15.80 2.64
N GLY A 591 -11.17 15.07 2.46
CA GLY A 591 -10.30 14.62 3.55
C GLY A 591 -9.08 15.51 3.82
N TRP A 592 -8.22 14.98 4.71
CA TRP A 592 -6.98 15.59 5.23
C TRP A 592 -7.15 16.71 6.27
N ASP A 593 -8.37 16.98 6.72
CA ASP A 593 -8.65 17.94 7.78
C ASP A 593 -8.81 17.27 9.15
N ASN A 594 -8.54 18.06 10.19
CA ASN A 594 -8.75 17.66 11.59
C ASN A 594 -10.07 18.24 12.17
N PHE A 595 -10.98 18.66 11.30
CA PHE A 595 -12.27 19.25 11.66
C PHE A 595 -13.36 18.76 10.71
N THR A 596 -14.61 18.91 11.16
CA THR A 596 -15.78 18.72 10.29
C THR A 596 -16.45 20.04 10.00
N LYS A 597 -16.83 20.25 8.73
CA LYS A 597 -17.51 21.45 8.25
C LYS A 597 -18.27 21.11 6.97
N VAL A 598 -19.45 21.69 6.80
CA VAL A 598 -20.21 21.61 5.56
C VAL A 598 -20.21 22.97 4.89
N ASP A 599 -19.78 23.01 3.64
CA ASP A 599 -19.91 24.16 2.75
C ASP A 599 -20.84 23.81 1.59
N ILE A 600 -21.61 24.78 1.08
CA ILE A 600 -22.39 24.61 -0.15
C ILE A 600 -21.66 25.33 -1.27
N VAL A 601 -21.04 24.57 -2.17
CA VAL A 601 -20.29 25.11 -3.32
C VAL A 601 -21.08 24.83 -4.58
N ASP A 602 -21.56 25.90 -5.23
CA ASP A 602 -22.33 25.84 -6.48
C ASP A 602 -23.47 24.80 -6.48
N GLY A 603 -24.22 24.73 -5.38
CA GLY A 603 -25.39 23.84 -5.21
C GLY A 603 -25.06 22.41 -4.78
N VAL A 604 -23.79 22.11 -4.50
CA VAL A 604 -23.32 20.82 -4.01
C VAL A 604 -22.80 20.96 -2.58
N PRO A 605 -23.31 20.17 -1.62
CA PRO A 605 -22.69 20.07 -0.31
C PRO A 605 -21.32 19.40 -0.37
N THR A 606 -20.32 20.07 0.18
CA THR A 606 -18.96 19.55 0.40
C THR A 606 -18.74 19.43 1.90
N SER A 607 -18.46 18.23 2.41
CA SER A 607 -18.28 17.97 3.84
C SER A 607 -16.83 17.61 4.15
N ASN A 608 -16.12 18.45 4.90
CA ASN A 608 -14.81 18.12 5.44
C ASN A 608 -14.97 16.98 6.45
N ILE A 609 -14.29 15.87 6.16
CA ILE A 609 -14.33 14.68 6.98
C ILE A 609 -13.15 14.69 7.95
N GLN A 610 -13.45 14.66 9.25
CA GLN A 610 -12.44 14.68 10.29
C GLN A 610 -11.86 13.28 10.47
N GLY A 611 -10.57 13.10 10.19
CA GLY A 611 -9.88 11.83 10.42
C GLY A 611 -9.76 11.50 11.92
N VAL A 612 -10.11 10.27 12.30
CA VAL A 612 -9.95 9.74 13.67
C VAL A 612 -9.32 8.34 13.63
N GLY A 613 -8.31 8.14 14.47
CA GLY A 613 -7.51 6.90 14.51
C GLY A 613 -7.86 5.96 15.67
N SER A 614 -8.61 6.44 16.65
CA SER A 614 -8.92 5.69 17.87
C SER A 614 -10.33 5.98 18.42
N VAL A 615 -10.78 5.13 19.34
CA VAL A 615 -12.02 5.34 20.10
C VAL A 615 -12.00 6.68 20.84
N ASN A 616 -10.85 7.06 21.41
CA ASN A 616 -10.73 8.30 22.17
C ASN A 616 -10.82 9.53 21.25
N ASP A 617 -10.16 9.50 20.08
CA ASP A 617 -10.27 10.57 19.09
C ASP A 617 -11.70 10.73 18.60
N THR A 618 -12.39 9.60 18.36
CA THR A 618 -13.80 9.59 17.94
C THR A 618 -14.69 10.23 19.00
N LYS A 619 -14.55 9.82 20.27
CA LYS A 619 -15.33 10.42 21.38
C LYS A 619 -15.03 11.91 21.54
N LYS A 620 -13.77 12.30 21.42
CA LYS A 620 -13.35 13.70 21.49
C LYS A 620 -13.99 14.53 20.38
N ALA A 621 -13.93 14.07 19.12
CA ALA A 621 -14.54 14.77 17.99
C ALA A 621 -16.06 14.97 18.20
N LEU A 622 -16.76 13.95 18.70
CA LEU A 622 -18.20 14.01 18.98
C LEU A 622 -18.55 14.95 20.14
N ALA A 623 -17.74 14.97 21.19
CA ALA A 623 -17.89 15.90 22.31
C ALA A 623 -17.63 17.35 21.88
N ASP A 624 -16.56 17.58 21.11
CA ASP A 624 -16.20 18.90 20.58
C ASP A 624 -17.30 19.43 19.63
N ALA A 625 -17.92 18.56 18.84
CA ALA A 625 -19.06 18.91 17.99
C ALA A 625 -20.30 19.30 18.81
N LYS A 626 -20.64 18.51 19.83
CA LYS A 626 -21.77 18.80 20.73
C LYS A 626 -21.60 20.09 21.52
N ALA A 627 -20.39 20.39 21.96
CA ALA A 627 -20.10 21.65 22.65
C ALA A 627 -20.38 22.89 21.78
N LYS A 628 -20.33 22.74 20.45
CA LYS A 628 -20.62 23.79 19.47
C LYS A 628 -22.11 23.83 19.04
N TRP A 629 -22.92 22.86 19.46
CA TRP A 629 -24.33 22.77 19.07
C TRP A 629 -25.23 23.51 20.05
N ASP A 630 -25.92 24.55 19.59
CA ASP A 630 -26.80 25.40 20.41
C ASP A 630 -28.23 24.85 20.56
N GLY A 631 -28.53 23.72 19.90
CA GLY A 631 -29.84 23.11 19.92
C GLY A 631 -30.92 23.88 19.17
N LYS A 632 -30.58 24.77 18.23
CA LYS A 632 -31.57 25.53 17.42
C LYS A 632 -31.65 25.09 15.96
N SER A 633 -30.60 24.49 15.44
CA SER A 633 -30.51 24.00 14.06
C SER A 633 -29.75 22.68 14.03
N PRO A 634 -30.03 21.76 13.08
CA PRO A 634 -29.26 20.53 12.94
C PRO A 634 -27.76 20.79 12.76
N LEU A 635 -26.93 19.89 13.28
CA LEU A 635 -25.48 19.88 13.08
C LEU A 635 -25.08 18.62 12.32
N PHE A 636 -24.14 18.75 11.41
CA PHE A 636 -23.64 17.66 10.57
C PHE A 636 -22.18 17.38 10.89
N VAL A 637 -21.89 16.13 11.27
CA VAL A 637 -20.57 15.67 11.69
C VAL A 637 -20.18 14.48 10.83
N SER A 638 -19.08 14.60 10.09
CA SER A 638 -18.51 13.51 9.30
C SER A 638 -17.15 13.09 9.85
N LEU A 639 -17.00 11.80 10.14
CA LEU A 639 -15.81 11.22 10.76
C LEU A 639 -15.23 10.13 9.85
N GLY A 640 -13.96 10.31 9.49
CA GLY A 640 -13.16 9.40 8.67
C GLY A 640 -12.43 8.43 9.59
N ILE A 641 -12.83 7.17 9.57
CA ILE A 641 -12.32 6.13 10.46
C ILE A 641 -11.10 5.48 9.81
N LEU A 642 -9.94 5.57 10.48
CA LEU A 642 -8.72 4.91 10.02
C LEU A 642 -8.90 3.39 10.10
N ALA A 643 -8.96 2.73 8.95
CA ALA A 643 -9.27 1.31 8.84
C ALA A 643 -8.27 0.38 9.54
N TRP A 644 -7.07 0.87 9.78
CA TRP A 644 -5.99 0.15 10.47
C TRP A 644 -6.07 0.25 12.00
N GLY A 645 -6.73 1.28 12.54
CA GLY A 645 -6.78 1.56 13.98
C GLY A 645 -8.11 1.22 14.68
N MET A 646 -9.19 1.03 13.93
CA MET A 646 -10.53 0.84 14.49
C MET A 646 -11.32 -0.26 13.77
N THR A 647 -12.36 -0.76 14.43
CA THR A 647 -13.26 -1.81 13.94
C THR A 647 -14.74 -1.41 14.05
N PRO A 648 -15.67 -2.09 13.36
CA PRO A 648 -17.10 -1.92 13.61
C PRO A 648 -17.50 -2.18 15.07
N THR A 649 -16.80 -3.09 15.75
CA THR A 649 -16.99 -3.32 17.19
C THR A 649 -16.75 -2.07 18.03
N ASP A 650 -15.72 -1.29 17.71
CA ASP A 650 -15.40 -0.04 18.38
C ASP A 650 -16.48 1.03 18.13
N LEU A 651 -16.92 1.18 16.88
CA LEU A 651 -17.96 2.15 16.50
C LEU A 651 -19.31 1.82 17.14
N ALA A 652 -19.66 0.53 17.25
CA ALA A 652 -20.84 0.09 17.99
C ALA A 652 -20.74 0.49 19.48
N GLY A 653 -19.55 0.32 20.08
CA GLY A 653 -19.28 0.73 21.46
C GLY A 653 -19.38 2.24 21.68
N VAL A 654 -18.87 3.05 20.75
CA VAL A 654 -18.98 4.52 20.80
C VAL A 654 -20.44 4.96 20.64
N THR A 655 -21.13 4.42 19.64
CA THR A 655 -22.51 4.80 19.31
C THR A 655 -23.47 4.49 20.46
N ALA A 656 -23.28 3.37 21.15
CA ALA A 656 -24.10 3.00 22.31
C ALA A 656 -24.00 3.99 23.49
N GLN A 657 -22.99 4.87 23.51
CA GLN A 657 -22.80 5.89 24.55
C GLN A 657 -23.37 7.26 24.14
N LEU A 658 -23.89 7.41 22.92
CA LEU A 658 -24.43 8.68 22.45
C LEU A 658 -25.82 8.95 23.03
N GLY A 659 -26.06 10.21 23.38
CA GLY A 659 -27.36 10.68 23.85
C GLY A 659 -28.41 10.82 22.72
N PRO A 660 -29.69 11.05 23.07
CA PRO A 660 -30.79 11.12 22.11
C PRO A 660 -30.72 12.27 21.10
N GLU A 661 -29.87 13.28 21.35
CA GLU A 661 -29.59 14.37 20.42
C GLU A 661 -28.80 13.93 19.18
N TYR A 662 -28.09 12.80 19.26
CA TYR A 662 -27.30 12.28 18.16
C TYR A 662 -28.15 11.34 17.31
N GLN A 663 -27.84 11.30 16.02
CA GLN A 663 -28.36 10.27 15.13
C GLN A 663 -27.28 9.88 14.12
N VAL A 664 -26.82 8.64 14.22
CA VAL A 664 -25.88 8.08 13.25
C VAL A 664 -26.66 7.72 11.97
N VAL A 665 -26.12 8.11 10.81
CA VAL A 665 -26.76 7.96 9.49
C VAL A 665 -25.74 7.55 8.44
N LEU A 666 -26.22 6.92 7.36
CA LEU A 666 -25.41 6.62 6.16
C LEU A 666 -25.16 7.89 5.33
N ALA A 667 -24.19 7.85 4.42
CA ALA A 667 -23.77 9.00 3.62
C ALA A 667 -24.90 9.56 2.73
N ASP A 668 -25.73 8.70 2.12
CA ASP A 668 -26.90 9.14 1.34
C ASP A 668 -27.88 9.94 2.21
N GLN A 669 -28.19 9.41 3.40
CA GLN A 669 -29.07 10.07 4.35
C GLN A 669 -28.45 11.38 4.85
N TYR A 670 -27.15 11.38 5.14
CA TYR A 670 -26.40 12.54 5.59
C TYR A 670 -26.48 13.69 4.57
N PHE A 671 -26.16 13.43 3.29
CA PHE A 671 -26.26 14.46 2.26
C PHE A 671 -27.70 14.84 1.93
N SER A 672 -28.65 13.90 1.95
CA SER A 672 -30.07 14.23 1.81
C SER A 672 -30.54 15.21 2.89
N LEU A 673 -30.17 14.99 4.14
CA LEU A 673 -30.52 15.86 5.27
C LEU A 673 -29.86 17.24 5.14
N ILE A 674 -28.61 17.31 4.70
CA ILE A 674 -27.93 18.59 4.42
C ILE A 674 -28.67 19.36 3.33
N ARG A 675 -29.06 18.68 2.24
CA ARG A 675 -29.78 19.30 1.13
C ARG A 675 -31.13 19.85 1.59
N GLU A 676 -31.91 19.08 2.35
CA GLU A 676 -33.17 19.53 2.94
C GLU A 676 -32.98 20.74 3.86
N ALA A 677 -31.99 20.69 4.76
CA ALA A 677 -31.69 21.77 5.70
C ALA A 677 -31.27 23.09 5.02
N ASN A 678 -30.77 23.02 3.78
CA ASN A 678 -30.33 24.17 2.99
C ASN A 678 -31.25 24.50 1.81
N GLY A 679 -32.43 23.87 1.70
CA GLY A 679 -33.39 24.13 0.62
C GLY A 679 -32.89 23.73 -0.77
N LEU A 680 -31.96 22.79 -0.86
CA LEU A 680 -31.42 22.27 -2.12
C LEU A 680 -32.34 21.17 -2.69
N PRO A 681 -32.42 21.01 -4.03
CA PRO A 681 -33.23 19.95 -4.66
C PRO A 681 -32.82 18.55 -4.19
N GLU A 682 -33.75 17.61 -4.05
CA GLU A 682 -33.42 16.21 -3.73
C GLU A 682 -32.53 15.59 -4.83
N LYS A 683 -31.52 14.82 -4.42
CA LYS A 683 -30.67 14.00 -5.28
C LYS A 683 -30.48 12.63 -4.63
N LYS A 684 -30.32 11.58 -5.44
CA LYS A 684 -30.16 10.19 -5.01
C LYS A 684 -28.86 9.61 -5.53
#